data_AF-A0A1S3CHT2-F1
#
_entry.id   AF-A0A1S3CHT2-F1
#
_cell.length_a   1.000
_cell.length_b   1.000
_cell.length_c   1.000
_cell.angle_alpha   90.00
_cell.angle_beta   90.00
_cell.angle_gamma   90.00
#
_symmetry.space_group_name_H-M   'P 1'
#
loop_
_entity.id
_entity.type
_entity.pdbx_description
1 polymer ?
#
loop_
_entity_poly.entity_id
_entity_poly.type
_entity_poly.pdbx_seq_one_letter_code
_entity_poly.pdbx_strand_id
1 'polypeptide(L)'
;MEELKTADVMRGDEVENGFDAIVIGSGYGGSVAACRMSMAGIKVCLLEKGRKWESQDFVTDSMNITSAVRMENRNLGISFGPKDALFQVFEQNDSIATVACGLGGGSLVNAGVMVPTPVLVRRDPNWPKEWERDWNFCESAATAMLKVQSIPIKFPSAKVLDEIVDEEIEGCFESSLNLSINFDLEESLSNSRKIQQRGNCLACGNCLAGCPYNAKSSTDKNYLLTAIQAGCVVHTTCQVQYVVKNSPNQEGRTSQKRRWSVYLNEIDFIACDFVILSAGVFGTTEILFRSQMRGLKVSEALGCGFSCNGNAVAYLAGSPAPLNGYGLSREQLWKKAFHERPGPSISSSYTSSLGFTIQVHKCLYMQKLDSHLEILGFRSLESAVLPSAYPNLLFKGVTTYGWPNGYWFFHGILDKLKQVLSFKASQAIVLNAMGYDKGDGKIMLQRDTDKVSFFPPLDSLLPQKVNVFQRITKKLGGVLFIPRYRSTSVHHLGGCNVASDPSRGVCNASGQVFDLQNPASVHPGLYVCDASLIPRSVGVNPSFTITIVSEHVSKHLVSDILKYECQRGIELSAINDNKHSTPKTNTNRSQRSIVMVKETMKGYVGGMPCAIFLIMKMNPESWKDFNQSKESLGECHPLLRGKVGGYVEFRGIEKDNLYIIDGEVNLCDTGCRTPFTQYMTYDLLLAASSGARYILKGKKTLNPYLFGLYAWRETTTLQVRIEKVSENHSMNDVSILEGELSISILELLKSFLSLKGKKRGQFISLLLKTFVRTYILQIPRLTYKNSTPMGFLENLCGYTSRIEITTEDGITISCTKFSCAQYPSRVREGKQRNPVILINGYSTESYYLPTEPIDLARTLLGEGHDVWLLQSRLHPLNPSNDFTIADVGRFDIPAAINKILEMDGSCRKVHVVAHCVGGLASHISLMGGHVSSSCVASLSCTNSSMFFVLTLLSMVKMWLPVVPISMAILGKNKILPLLGTSSISRRHQLLKLIAYLLPRYERCTCNECEVFSGIFGNTFWHENVSPSVHHWLNKESSTVLPMAAFPHLRKICKAGFIVDDKGNNNYLIHPERMAFPTLYISGGRSLLVSPLTSFLANKYMKLHQPKFRHERVVVNGYGHSDLLIGEKSCKEVFPHIVSHIKLAENEGAITGEAKKRCSRGEALSWSEDPHDEYGGFATWFSPWVITWMFLCLFVLLLFPFFT
;
A
#
# COMPACT_ATOMS: atom_id res chain seq x y z
N MET A 1 -17.50 4.29 39.50
CA MET A 1 -16.48 3.62 38.66
C MET A 1 -16.89 3.88 37.23
N GLU A 2 -16.76 5.14 36.82
CA GLU A 2 -16.97 5.58 35.45
C GLU A 2 -15.69 5.32 34.65
N GLU A 3 -15.86 4.87 33.41
CA GLU A 3 -14.84 4.72 32.35
C GLU A 3 -13.74 3.66 32.54
N LEU A 4 -14.14 2.39 32.49
CA LEU A 4 -13.39 1.45 31.65
C LEU A 4 -13.61 1.90 30.21
N LYS A 5 -12.65 2.63 29.65
CA LYS A 5 -12.73 3.27 28.32
C LYS A 5 -13.04 2.26 27.23
N THR A 6 -14.32 2.13 26.92
CA THR A 6 -14.81 1.56 25.67
C THR A 6 -14.33 2.42 24.51
N ALA A 7 -13.61 1.82 23.57
CA ALA A 7 -13.38 2.29 22.20
C ALA A 7 -12.99 3.77 22.00
N ASP A 8 -12.25 4.38 22.93
CA ASP A 8 -11.56 5.64 22.66
C ASP A 8 -10.15 5.33 22.16
N VAL A 9 -9.89 5.78 20.94
CA VAL A 9 -8.64 5.63 20.18
C VAL A 9 -7.41 5.81 21.10
N MET A 10 -6.48 4.86 20.99
CA MET A 10 -5.14 4.79 21.60
C MET A 10 -4.66 6.14 22.15
N ARG A 11 -4.26 6.20 23.43
CA ARG A 11 -3.67 7.43 23.97
C ARG A 11 -2.39 7.76 23.19
N GLY A 12 -2.32 8.97 22.62
CA GLY A 12 -1.20 9.45 21.79
C GLY A 12 0.19 9.27 22.42
N ASP A 13 0.31 9.36 23.75
CA ASP A 13 1.58 9.16 24.47
C ASP A 13 2.07 7.69 24.44
N GLU A 14 1.15 6.71 24.27
CA GLU A 14 1.48 5.28 24.16
C GLU A 14 1.82 4.87 22.73
N VAL A 15 1.29 5.59 21.74
CA VAL A 15 1.59 5.40 20.31
C VAL A 15 2.94 6.04 19.94
N GLU A 16 3.29 7.20 20.51
CA GLU A 16 4.58 7.87 20.25
C GLU A 16 5.79 7.08 20.80
N ASN A 17 5.62 6.23 21.84
CA ASN A 17 6.71 5.43 22.45
C ASN A 17 6.67 3.91 22.16
N GLY A 18 5.58 3.39 21.56
CA GLY A 18 5.38 1.96 21.28
C GLY A 18 5.26 1.07 22.53
N PHE A 19 5.05 -0.23 22.30
CA PHE A 19 5.10 -1.28 23.34
C PHE A 19 6.34 -2.14 23.16
N ASP A 20 6.83 -2.75 24.24
CA ASP A 20 7.97 -3.68 24.14
C ASP A 20 7.47 -5.01 23.58
N ALA A 21 6.31 -5.48 24.06
CA ALA A 21 5.66 -6.70 23.59
C ALA A 21 4.15 -6.52 23.33
N ILE A 22 3.65 -7.15 22.27
CA ILE A 22 2.21 -7.27 21.96
C ILE A 22 1.79 -8.73 22.02
N VAL A 23 0.76 -9.02 22.81
CA VAL A 23 0.11 -10.34 22.90
C VAL A 23 -1.21 -10.30 22.14
N ILE A 24 -1.40 -11.23 21.22
CA ILE A 24 -2.59 -11.30 20.37
C ILE A 24 -3.45 -12.46 20.83
N GLY A 25 -4.62 -12.17 21.39
CA GLY A 25 -5.55 -13.13 21.96
C GLY A 25 -5.38 -13.33 23.47
N SER A 26 -6.50 -13.48 24.17
CA SER A 26 -6.57 -13.54 25.63
C SER A 26 -6.95 -14.91 26.20
N GLY A 27 -6.76 -15.98 25.44
CA GLY A 27 -6.94 -17.36 25.91
C GLY A 27 -5.90 -17.77 26.95
N TYR A 28 -5.80 -19.08 27.25
CA TYR A 28 -4.83 -19.63 28.19
C TYR A 28 -3.40 -19.15 27.93
N GLY A 29 -2.92 -19.31 26.69
CA GLY A 29 -1.56 -18.93 26.32
C GLY A 29 -1.23 -17.46 26.47
N GLY A 30 -2.05 -16.59 25.88
CA GLY A 30 -1.87 -15.15 25.90
C GLY A 30 -2.00 -14.58 27.31
N SER A 31 -2.89 -15.15 28.13
CA SER A 31 -3.03 -14.76 29.53
C SER A 31 -1.75 -15.06 30.33
N VAL A 32 -1.18 -16.26 30.16
CA VAL A 32 0.09 -16.65 30.81
C VAL A 32 1.23 -15.74 30.35
N ALA A 33 1.41 -15.58 29.04
CA ALA A 33 2.47 -14.76 28.47
C ALA A 33 2.39 -13.30 28.93
N ALA A 34 1.20 -12.69 28.85
CA ALA A 34 0.99 -11.31 29.31
C ALA A 34 1.27 -11.16 30.81
N CYS A 35 0.82 -12.12 31.63
CA CYS A 35 1.06 -12.11 33.08
C CYS A 35 2.56 -12.18 33.40
N ARG A 36 3.27 -13.16 32.86
CA ARG A 36 4.69 -13.37 33.16
C ARG A 36 5.56 -12.21 32.67
N MET A 37 5.29 -11.69 31.48
CA MET A 37 6.01 -10.52 30.98
C MET A 37 5.74 -9.26 31.81
N SER A 38 4.48 -8.98 32.15
CA SER A 38 4.13 -7.79 32.93
C SER A 38 4.71 -7.85 34.34
N MET A 39 4.69 -9.03 34.98
CA MET A 39 5.35 -9.25 36.28
C MET A 39 6.86 -9.04 36.23
N ALA A 40 7.50 -9.23 35.06
CA ALA A 40 8.91 -8.95 34.84
C ALA A 40 9.20 -7.46 34.53
N GLY A 41 8.19 -6.58 34.55
CA GLY A 41 8.32 -5.14 34.30
C GLY A 41 8.28 -4.74 32.82
N ILE A 42 7.98 -5.67 31.91
CA ILE A 42 7.92 -5.42 30.46
C ILE A 42 6.64 -4.66 30.12
N LYS A 43 6.72 -3.65 29.22
CA LYS A 43 5.53 -2.90 28.78
C LYS A 43 4.73 -3.71 27.76
N VAL A 44 3.69 -4.41 28.23
CA VAL A 44 2.85 -5.30 27.43
C VAL A 44 1.54 -4.66 27.00
N CYS A 45 1.15 -4.87 25.74
CA CYS A 45 -0.19 -4.62 25.22
C CYS A 45 -0.86 -5.93 24.78
N LEU A 46 -2.03 -6.24 25.32
CA LEU A 46 -2.85 -7.39 24.91
C LEU A 46 -4.01 -6.93 24.01
N LEU A 47 -4.16 -7.58 22.86
CA LEU A 47 -5.22 -7.31 21.89
C LEU A 47 -6.18 -8.50 21.82
N GLU A 48 -7.46 -8.28 22.07
CA GLU A 48 -8.52 -9.29 22.05
C GLU A 48 -9.62 -8.92 21.05
N LYS A 49 -9.99 -9.86 20.17
CA LYS A 49 -11.04 -9.67 19.16
C LYS A 49 -12.42 -9.52 19.78
N GLY A 50 -12.73 -10.30 20.80
CA GLY A 50 -14.02 -10.25 21.50
C GLY A 50 -14.13 -9.09 22.47
N ARG A 51 -15.34 -8.91 23.03
CA ARG A 51 -15.59 -7.96 24.13
C ARG A 51 -15.28 -8.60 25.49
N LYS A 52 -15.30 -7.78 26.54
CA LYS A 52 -15.35 -8.29 27.93
C LYS A 52 -16.75 -8.82 28.22
N TRP A 53 -16.82 -10.01 28.82
CA TRP A 53 -18.06 -10.64 29.26
C TRP A 53 -18.10 -10.65 30.79
N GLU A 54 -19.09 -9.99 31.37
CA GLU A 54 -19.32 -10.01 32.82
C GLU A 54 -20.24 -11.17 33.21
N SER A 55 -20.29 -11.51 34.50
CA SER A 55 -21.11 -12.65 34.98
C SER A 55 -22.59 -12.53 34.59
N GLN A 56 -23.13 -11.30 34.56
CA GLN A 56 -24.50 -11.01 34.14
C GLN A 56 -24.75 -11.14 32.64
N ASP A 57 -23.69 -11.11 31.81
CA ASP A 57 -23.79 -11.21 30.36
C ASP A 57 -23.91 -12.67 29.90
N PHE A 58 -23.49 -13.63 30.73
CA PHE A 58 -23.57 -15.04 30.39
C PHE A 58 -25.01 -15.50 30.39
N VAL A 59 -25.40 -16.09 29.26
CA VAL A 59 -26.80 -16.32 28.97
C VAL A 59 -27.36 -17.40 29.91
N THR A 60 -28.47 -17.04 30.56
CA THR A 60 -29.23 -17.89 31.47
C THR A 60 -30.61 -18.29 30.94
N ASP A 61 -30.99 -17.99 29.69
CA ASP A 61 -32.29 -18.37 29.10
C ASP A 61 -32.25 -18.69 27.59
N SER A 62 -33.01 -19.72 27.13
CA SER A 62 -32.95 -20.36 25.79
C SER A 62 -33.19 -19.46 24.59
N MET A 63 -34.00 -18.42 24.77
CA MET A 63 -34.33 -17.50 23.69
C MET A 63 -33.18 -16.54 23.37
N ASN A 64 -32.23 -16.34 24.30
CA ASN A 64 -31.23 -15.28 24.20
C ASN A 64 -29.88 -15.75 23.61
N ILE A 65 -29.64 -17.05 23.41
CA ILE A 65 -28.32 -17.50 22.92
C ILE A 65 -28.01 -17.13 21.48
N THR A 66 -29.05 -16.89 20.66
CA THR A 66 -28.87 -16.50 19.26
C THR A 66 -28.08 -15.18 19.16
N SER A 67 -28.12 -14.35 20.21
CA SER A 67 -27.29 -13.15 20.36
C SER A 67 -25.82 -13.45 20.73
N ALA A 68 -25.55 -14.62 21.31
CA ALA A 68 -24.23 -15.05 21.77
C ALA A 68 -23.54 -16.06 20.84
N VAL A 69 -24.19 -16.46 19.74
CA VAL A 69 -23.67 -17.44 18.77
C VAL A 69 -23.55 -16.82 17.39
N ARG A 70 -22.40 -17.05 16.76
CA ARG A 70 -22.15 -16.78 15.35
C ARG A 70 -21.89 -18.09 14.62
N MET A 71 -22.67 -18.37 13.58
CA MET A 71 -22.48 -19.53 12.71
C MET A 71 -21.94 -19.08 11.37
N GLU A 72 -20.87 -19.73 10.91
CA GLU A 72 -20.27 -19.50 9.61
C GLU A 72 -20.20 -20.82 8.83
N ASN A 73 -20.96 -20.89 7.73
CA ASN A 73 -20.83 -21.97 6.77
C ASN A 73 -19.74 -21.56 5.77
N ARG A 74 -18.56 -22.15 5.91
CA ARG A 74 -17.40 -21.80 5.10
C ARG A 74 -17.44 -22.38 3.68
N ASN A 75 -18.24 -23.43 3.44
CA ASN A 75 -18.46 -23.97 2.09
C ASN A 75 -19.26 -22.98 1.23
N LEU A 76 -20.29 -22.35 1.79
CA LEU A 76 -21.17 -21.39 1.10
C LEU A 76 -20.75 -19.93 1.30
N GLY A 77 -19.82 -19.65 2.22
CA GLY A 77 -19.36 -18.30 2.55
C GLY A 77 -20.36 -17.45 3.35
N ILE A 78 -21.43 -18.05 3.88
CA ILE A 78 -22.54 -17.38 4.57
C ILE A 78 -22.27 -17.33 6.08
N SER A 79 -22.59 -16.20 6.73
CA SER A 79 -22.46 -16.05 8.18
C SER A 79 -23.71 -15.44 8.82
N PHE A 80 -24.11 -15.96 9.97
CA PHE A 80 -25.24 -15.48 10.78
C PHE A 80 -24.79 -15.16 12.20
N GLY A 81 -25.36 -14.12 12.82
CA GLY A 81 -25.04 -13.69 14.18
C GLY A 81 -23.94 -12.63 14.29
N PRO A 82 -23.80 -11.97 15.45
CA PRO A 82 -22.89 -10.84 15.65
C PRO A 82 -21.41 -11.25 15.66
N LYS A 83 -20.52 -10.37 15.19
CA LYS A 83 -19.08 -10.67 15.04
C LYS A 83 -18.35 -10.87 16.38
N ASP A 84 -18.84 -10.22 17.43
CA ASP A 84 -18.36 -10.28 18.81
C ASP A 84 -19.13 -11.31 19.66
N ALA A 85 -19.94 -12.17 19.02
CA ALA A 85 -20.60 -13.30 19.68
C ALA A 85 -19.59 -14.18 20.43
N LEU A 86 -19.97 -14.62 21.63
CA LEU A 86 -19.15 -15.46 22.50
C LEU A 86 -18.76 -16.78 21.83
N PHE A 87 -19.69 -17.42 21.12
CA PHE A 87 -19.44 -18.65 20.37
C PHE A 87 -19.29 -18.37 18.88
N GLN A 88 -18.22 -18.90 18.30
CA GLN A 88 -17.95 -18.86 16.88
C GLN A 88 -17.94 -20.32 16.37
N VAL A 89 -18.93 -20.67 15.57
CA VAL A 89 -19.15 -22.02 15.05
C VAL A 89 -18.82 -22.03 13.56
N PHE A 90 -17.86 -22.85 13.17
CA PHE A 90 -17.43 -23.03 11.79
C PHE A 90 -17.92 -24.39 11.28
N GLU A 91 -18.76 -24.37 10.26
CA GLU A 91 -19.14 -25.55 9.48
C GLU A 91 -18.33 -25.58 8.18
N GLN A 92 -17.56 -26.64 7.97
CA GLN A 92 -16.74 -26.85 6.77
C GLN A 92 -16.76 -28.34 6.42
N ASN A 93 -17.08 -28.65 5.16
CA ASN A 93 -17.20 -30.03 4.68
C ASN A 93 -18.10 -30.89 5.61
N ASP A 94 -17.57 -31.99 6.14
CA ASP A 94 -18.21 -32.92 7.06
C ASP A 94 -17.82 -32.68 8.53
N SER A 95 -17.47 -31.44 8.89
CA SER A 95 -16.99 -31.08 10.23
C SER A 95 -17.55 -29.79 10.82
N ILE A 96 -17.65 -29.79 12.16
CA ILE A 96 -17.97 -28.61 12.96
C ILE A 96 -16.84 -28.33 13.95
N ALA A 97 -16.38 -27.08 13.96
CA ALA A 97 -15.42 -26.54 14.92
C ALA A 97 -16.04 -25.37 15.70
N THR A 98 -15.92 -25.35 17.01
CA THR A 98 -16.47 -24.27 17.86
C THR A 98 -15.39 -23.65 18.73
N VAL A 99 -15.26 -22.32 18.69
CA VAL A 99 -14.32 -21.56 19.50
C VAL A 99 -15.01 -20.43 20.26
N ALA A 100 -14.38 -19.94 21.32
CA ALA A 100 -14.85 -18.82 22.12
C ALA A 100 -14.21 -17.49 21.70
N CYS A 101 -14.94 -16.40 21.79
CA CYS A 101 -14.50 -15.05 21.45
C CYS A 101 -14.84 -14.06 22.58
N GLY A 102 -13.83 -13.58 23.31
CA GLY A 102 -14.01 -12.72 24.48
C GLY A 102 -12.76 -12.63 25.33
N LEU A 103 -12.68 -11.62 26.20
CA LEU A 103 -11.54 -11.44 27.12
C LEU A 103 -11.45 -12.60 28.11
N GLY A 104 -10.52 -13.53 27.88
CA GLY A 104 -10.38 -14.82 28.58
C GLY A 104 -10.48 -16.04 27.66
N GLY A 105 -10.89 -15.85 26.40
CA GLY A 105 -10.99 -16.89 25.37
C GLY A 105 -11.82 -18.09 25.80
N GLY A 106 -11.32 -19.30 25.48
CA GLY A 106 -12.01 -20.56 25.79
C GLY A 106 -12.27 -20.81 27.29
N SER A 107 -11.52 -20.17 28.19
CA SER A 107 -11.72 -20.32 29.64
C SER A 107 -13.08 -19.78 30.11
N LEU A 108 -13.66 -18.83 29.35
CA LEU A 108 -14.97 -18.26 29.64
C LEU A 108 -16.09 -19.28 29.48
N VAL A 109 -15.98 -20.25 28.57
CA VAL A 109 -17.07 -21.18 28.20
C VAL A 109 -16.73 -22.65 28.36
N ASN A 110 -15.50 -23.02 28.70
CA ASN A 110 -15.20 -24.42 29.00
C ASN A 110 -15.77 -24.85 30.36
N ALA A 111 -15.74 -26.15 30.63
CA ALA A 111 -16.21 -26.71 31.91
C ALA A 111 -15.19 -26.54 33.08
N GLY A 112 -14.07 -25.86 32.86
CA GLY A 112 -13.03 -25.67 33.87
C GLY A 112 -12.18 -26.91 34.16
N VAL A 113 -12.24 -27.97 33.34
CA VAL A 113 -11.50 -29.21 33.58
C VAL A 113 -10.00 -29.03 33.43
N MET A 114 -9.24 -29.48 34.44
CA MET A 114 -7.78 -29.41 34.52
C MET A 114 -7.19 -30.79 34.80
N VAL A 115 -7.25 -31.66 33.78
CA VAL A 115 -6.71 -33.03 33.85
C VAL A 115 -5.22 -33.02 33.49
N PRO A 116 -4.36 -33.69 34.28
CA PRO A 116 -2.93 -33.84 33.95
C PRO A 116 -2.71 -34.44 32.58
N THR A 117 -1.64 -34.00 31.91
CA THR A 117 -1.32 -34.50 30.56
C THR A 117 -0.80 -35.94 30.64
N PRO A 118 -1.37 -36.91 29.89
CA PRO A 118 -0.95 -38.30 29.98
C PRO A 118 0.55 -38.50 29.74
N VAL A 119 1.17 -39.45 30.46
CA VAL A 119 2.62 -39.73 30.32
C VAL A 119 2.97 -40.19 28.90
N LEU A 120 2.10 -40.99 28.28
CA LEU A 120 2.31 -41.51 26.91
C LEU A 120 2.40 -40.38 25.88
N VAL A 121 1.67 -39.30 26.14
CA VAL A 121 1.62 -38.08 25.33
C VAL A 121 2.92 -37.32 25.53
N ARG A 122 3.31 -37.03 26.77
CA ARG A 122 4.56 -36.32 27.08
C ARG A 122 5.83 -37.02 26.58
N ARG A 123 5.82 -38.36 26.49
CA ARG A 123 6.96 -39.17 26.01
C ARG A 123 6.93 -39.47 24.52
N ASP A 124 5.96 -38.94 23.78
CA ASP A 124 5.88 -39.18 22.34
C ASP A 124 7.07 -38.57 21.58
N PRO A 125 7.59 -39.22 20.52
CA PRO A 125 8.71 -38.67 19.75
C PRO A 125 8.44 -37.34 19.05
N ASN A 126 7.18 -37.00 18.77
CA ASN A 126 6.82 -35.71 18.18
C ASN A 126 6.69 -34.59 19.22
N TRP A 127 6.71 -34.92 20.52
CA TRP A 127 6.72 -33.93 21.60
C TRP A 127 8.16 -33.45 21.87
N PRO A 128 8.38 -32.14 22.11
CA PRO A 128 9.69 -31.63 22.46
C PRO A 128 10.21 -32.23 23.77
N LYS A 129 11.43 -32.78 23.74
CA LYS A 129 12.07 -33.37 24.93
C LYS A 129 12.40 -32.31 25.98
N GLU A 130 12.55 -31.07 25.56
CA GLU A 130 12.85 -29.90 26.39
C GLU A 130 11.72 -29.61 27.38
N TRP A 131 10.46 -29.81 27.00
CA TRP A 131 9.29 -29.55 27.85
C TRP A 131 9.24 -30.47 29.07
N GLU A 132 9.76 -31.69 28.95
CA GLU A 132 9.77 -32.67 30.05
C GLU A 132 10.67 -32.22 31.22
N ARG A 133 11.69 -31.37 30.95
CA ARG A 133 12.70 -30.98 31.95
C ARG A 133 12.14 -30.12 33.07
N ASP A 134 11.21 -29.21 32.78
CA ASP A 134 10.58 -28.33 33.77
C ASP A 134 9.05 -28.44 33.80
N TRP A 135 8.51 -29.54 33.27
CA TRP A 135 7.08 -29.85 33.25
C TRP A 135 6.44 -29.72 34.64
N ASN A 136 7.01 -30.40 35.64
CA ASN A 136 6.47 -30.41 37.02
C ASN A 136 6.45 -29.01 37.65
N PHE A 137 7.44 -28.17 37.34
CA PHE A 137 7.48 -26.79 37.81
C PHE A 137 6.38 -25.95 37.15
N CYS A 138 6.23 -26.06 35.83
CA CYS A 138 5.20 -25.38 35.06
C CYS A 138 3.79 -25.82 35.47
N GLU A 139 3.60 -27.13 35.71
CA GLU A 139 2.36 -27.71 36.22
C GLU A 139 2.00 -27.18 37.61
N SER A 140 2.97 -27.07 38.51
CA SER A 140 2.76 -26.49 39.83
C SER A 140 2.37 -25.01 39.76
N ALA A 141 3.05 -24.23 38.90
CA ALA A 141 2.74 -22.82 38.69
C ALA A 141 1.33 -22.62 38.10
N ALA A 142 0.96 -23.43 37.10
CA ALA A 142 -0.37 -23.42 36.50
C ALA A 142 -1.47 -23.82 37.50
N THR A 143 -1.22 -24.86 38.31
CA THR A 143 -2.12 -25.33 39.37
C THR A 143 -2.43 -24.21 40.37
N ALA A 144 -1.40 -23.51 40.84
CA ALA A 144 -1.52 -22.42 41.79
C ALA A 144 -2.29 -21.22 41.21
N MET A 145 -1.96 -20.79 39.99
CA MET A 145 -2.60 -19.61 39.38
C MET A 145 -4.06 -19.86 38.98
N LEU A 146 -4.36 -21.04 38.43
CA LEU A 146 -5.73 -21.42 38.06
C LEU A 146 -6.59 -21.74 39.30
N LYS A 147 -5.97 -22.00 40.46
CA LYS A 147 -6.63 -22.49 41.69
C LYS A 147 -7.39 -23.78 41.42
N VAL A 148 -6.65 -24.78 40.96
CA VAL A 148 -7.21 -26.10 40.65
C VAL A 148 -7.65 -26.78 41.95
N GLN A 149 -8.91 -27.22 42.00
CA GLN A 149 -9.52 -27.89 43.15
C GLN A 149 -10.17 -29.21 42.71
N SER A 150 -10.15 -30.20 43.60
CA SER A 150 -10.92 -31.43 43.40
C SER A 150 -12.39 -31.20 43.77
N ILE A 151 -13.29 -31.96 43.15
CA ILE A 151 -14.72 -31.85 43.46
C ILE A 151 -14.98 -32.38 44.88
N PRO A 152 -15.62 -31.60 45.78
CA PRO A 152 -15.74 -31.98 47.19
C PRO A 152 -16.74 -33.12 47.47
N ILE A 153 -17.67 -33.38 46.55
CA ILE A 153 -18.73 -34.39 46.71
C ILE A 153 -19.04 -35.08 45.36
N LYS A 154 -19.53 -36.32 45.41
CA LYS A 154 -20.07 -37.02 44.23
C LYS A 154 -21.52 -36.58 43.94
N PHE A 155 -21.74 -35.99 42.77
CA PHE A 155 -23.06 -35.56 42.28
C PHE A 155 -23.87 -36.74 41.68
N PRO A 156 -25.22 -36.63 41.57
CA PRO A 156 -26.09 -37.75 41.20
C PRO A 156 -25.69 -38.51 39.92
N SER A 157 -25.33 -37.82 38.83
CA SER A 157 -24.93 -38.50 37.59
C SER A 157 -23.64 -39.31 37.74
N ALA A 158 -22.67 -38.83 38.53
CA ALA A 158 -21.41 -39.53 38.72
C ALA A 158 -21.67 -40.85 39.44
N LYS A 159 -22.54 -40.84 40.46
CA LYS A 159 -22.98 -42.05 41.16
C LYS A 159 -23.59 -43.09 40.20
N VAL A 160 -24.51 -42.67 39.34
CA VAL A 160 -25.17 -43.57 38.36
C VAL A 160 -24.18 -44.11 37.33
N LEU A 161 -23.19 -43.32 36.91
CA LEU A 161 -22.21 -43.76 35.92
C LEU A 161 -21.14 -44.68 36.49
N ASP A 162 -20.72 -44.46 37.74
CA ASP A 162 -19.78 -45.36 38.42
C ASP A 162 -20.36 -46.79 38.47
N GLU A 163 -21.66 -46.93 38.74
CA GLU A 163 -22.36 -48.23 38.75
C GLU A 163 -22.40 -48.94 37.38
N ILE A 164 -22.26 -48.21 36.27
CA ILE A 164 -22.41 -48.74 34.90
C ILE A 164 -21.06 -48.98 34.23
N VAL A 165 -20.08 -48.11 34.50
CA VAL A 165 -18.79 -48.10 33.80
C VAL A 165 -17.91 -49.28 34.18
N ASP A 166 -18.00 -49.78 35.42
CA ASP A 166 -17.22 -50.93 35.90
C ASP A 166 -17.56 -52.26 35.16
N GLU A 167 -18.76 -52.39 34.57
CA GLU A 167 -19.20 -53.60 33.86
C GLU A 167 -19.02 -53.55 32.33
N GLU A 168 -19.15 -52.38 31.70
CA GLU A 168 -19.32 -52.26 30.23
C GLU A 168 -18.09 -51.74 29.47
N ILE A 169 -17.16 -51.10 30.17
CA ILE A 169 -15.93 -50.54 29.61
C ILE A 169 -14.73 -51.33 30.14
N GLU A 170 -14.25 -52.31 29.36
CA GLU A 170 -13.10 -53.14 29.74
C GLU A 170 -11.87 -52.30 30.16
N GLY A 171 -11.42 -52.50 31.40
CA GLY A 171 -10.24 -51.85 31.96
C GLY A 171 -10.37 -50.33 32.11
N CYS A 172 -11.55 -49.83 32.47
CA CYS A 172 -11.77 -48.42 32.75
C CYS A 172 -11.42 -48.07 34.20
N PHE A 173 -10.83 -46.89 34.42
CA PHE A 173 -10.57 -46.36 35.76
C PHE A 173 -11.16 -44.95 35.87
N GLU A 174 -11.83 -44.66 36.98
CA GLU A 174 -12.29 -43.31 37.33
C GLU A 174 -11.06 -42.41 37.51
N SER A 175 -10.96 -41.34 36.72
CA SER A 175 -9.89 -40.35 36.87
C SER A 175 -10.32 -39.26 37.85
N SER A 176 -9.49 -38.97 38.86
CA SER A 176 -9.76 -37.90 39.82
C SER A 176 -9.91 -36.56 39.08
N LEU A 177 -11.13 -36.01 39.06
CA LEU A 177 -11.45 -34.84 38.25
C LEU A 177 -11.12 -33.55 39.02
N ASN A 178 -10.16 -32.80 38.48
CA ASN A 178 -9.75 -31.51 38.98
C ASN A 178 -10.33 -30.38 38.13
N LEU A 179 -10.84 -29.34 38.78
CA LEU A 179 -11.53 -28.22 38.14
C LEU A 179 -10.95 -26.87 38.60
N SER A 180 -10.94 -25.89 37.69
CA SER A 180 -10.64 -24.48 37.95
C SER A 180 -11.91 -23.73 38.39
N ILE A 181 -12.52 -24.18 39.49
CA ILE A 181 -13.78 -23.68 40.04
C ILE A 181 -13.62 -23.52 41.56
N ASN A 182 -14.17 -22.44 42.12
CA ASN A 182 -14.15 -22.20 43.56
C ASN A 182 -15.26 -23.00 44.29
N PHE A 183 -14.88 -23.94 45.14
CA PHE A 183 -15.79 -24.76 45.96
C PHE A 183 -15.79 -24.41 47.46
N ASP A 184 -15.02 -23.39 47.88
CA ASP A 184 -14.87 -23.04 49.30
C ASP A 184 -16.20 -22.52 49.90
N LEU A 185 -16.48 -22.84 51.17
CA LEU A 185 -17.78 -22.56 51.84
C LEU A 185 -17.84 -21.24 52.64
N GLU A 186 -16.70 -20.60 52.96
CA GLU A 186 -16.64 -19.36 53.74
C GLU A 186 -15.54 -18.42 53.21
N GLU A 187 -15.85 -17.13 53.04
CA GLU A 187 -14.83 -16.09 52.83
C GLU A 187 -14.41 -15.59 54.23
N SER A 188 -13.20 -15.93 54.68
CA SER A 188 -12.61 -15.26 55.84
C SER A 188 -12.51 -13.77 55.54
N LEU A 189 -13.23 -12.95 56.32
CA LEU A 189 -13.14 -11.50 56.33
C LEU A 189 -11.75 -11.06 56.80
N SER A 190 -10.73 -11.19 55.94
CA SER A 190 -9.43 -10.58 56.16
C SER A 190 -9.31 -9.32 55.30
N ASN A 191 -9.28 -8.18 56.00
CA ASN A 191 -9.13 -6.84 55.45
C ASN A 191 -7.88 -6.72 54.57
N SER A 192 -8.03 -6.82 53.24
CA SER A 192 -7.11 -6.17 52.31
C SER A 192 -7.81 -5.75 51.00
N ARG A 193 -7.88 -4.43 50.80
CA ARG A 193 -8.16 -3.66 49.58
C ARG A 193 -9.04 -4.33 48.50
N LYS A 194 -10.37 -4.12 48.58
CA LYS A 194 -11.38 -4.19 47.48
C LYS A 194 -10.98 -5.07 46.27
N ILE A 195 -10.75 -6.36 46.50
CA ILE A 195 -10.66 -7.36 45.43
C ILE A 195 -12.10 -7.76 45.09
N GLN A 196 -12.44 -7.85 43.79
CA GLN A 196 -13.73 -8.31 43.29
C GLN A 196 -14.08 -9.66 43.96
N GLN A 197 -15.07 -9.69 44.86
CA GLN A 197 -15.45 -10.91 45.59
C GLN A 197 -15.78 -12.02 44.59
N ARG A 198 -15.01 -13.12 44.66
CA ARG A 198 -15.25 -14.30 43.83
C ARG A 198 -16.44 -15.05 44.39
N GLY A 199 -17.35 -15.48 43.52
CA GLY A 199 -18.48 -16.29 43.95
C GLY A 199 -18.06 -17.72 44.27
N ASN A 200 -18.85 -18.40 45.09
CA ASN A 200 -18.72 -19.84 45.33
C ASN A 200 -19.56 -20.62 44.32
N CYS A 201 -19.11 -21.82 43.93
CA CYS A 201 -19.86 -22.65 43.00
C CYS A 201 -21.19 -23.05 43.61
N LEU A 202 -22.29 -22.73 42.92
CA LEU A 202 -23.64 -23.10 43.37
C LEU A 202 -24.10 -24.45 42.81
N ALA A 203 -23.24 -25.21 42.13
CA ALA A 203 -23.57 -26.47 41.46
C ALA A 203 -24.71 -26.33 40.42
N CYS A 204 -24.73 -25.20 39.70
CA CYS A 204 -25.82 -24.81 38.80
C CYS A 204 -25.81 -25.44 37.40
N GLY A 205 -24.78 -26.19 37.01
CA GLY A 205 -24.70 -26.83 35.68
C GLY A 205 -24.43 -25.91 34.48
N ASN A 206 -24.32 -24.57 34.65
CA ASN A 206 -24.19 -23.62 33.53
C ASN A 206 -22.74 -23.32 33.07
N CYS A 207 -21.77 -24.21 33.29
CA CYS A 207 -20.36 -23.87 33.03
C CYS A 207 -20.07 -23.60 31.54
N LEU A 208 -20.81 -24.25 30.63
CA LEU A 208 -20.57 -24.24 29.19
C LEU A 208 -21.03 -22.97 28.44
N ALA A 209 -21.88 -22.10 29.01
CA ALA A 209 -22.13 -20.75 28.47
C ALA A 209 -21.46 -19.64 29.26
N GLY A 210 -20.57 -20.02 30.17
CA GLY A 210 -19.99 -19.10 31.14
C GLY A 210 -20.77 -19.04 32.43
N CYS A 211 -20.03 -18.77 33.51
CA CYS A 211 -20.53 -18.90 34.87
C CYS A 211 -21.23 -17.61 35.32
N PRO A 212 -22.56 -17.61 35.49
CA PRO A 212 -23.28 -16.40 35.88
C PRO A 212 -23.08 -16.00 37.35
N TYR A 213 -22.52 -16.90 38.16
CA TYR A 213 -22.30 -16.72 39.59
C TYR A 213 -20.85 -16.40 39.93
N ASN A 214 -20.02 -16.07 38.94
CA ASN A 214 -18.63 -15.67 39.14
C ASN A 214 -17.73 -16.72 39.85
N ALA A 215 -18.12 -18.00 39.85
CA ALA A 215 -17.42 -19.07 40.57
C ALA A 215 -16.32 -19.79 39.76
N LYS A 216 -16.41 -19.74 38.43
CA LYS A 216 -15.38 -20.31 37.55
C LYS A 216 -14.15 -19.39 37.53
N SER A 217 -12.98 -19.97 37.83
CA SER A 217 -11.67 -19.31 37.80
C SER A 217 -11.14 -19.28 36.36
N SER A 218 -11.83 -18.49 35.51
CA SER A 218 -11.45 -18.22 34.12
C SER A 218 -10.25 -17.25 34.06
N THR A 219 -9.56 -17.17 32.93
CA THR A 219 -8.25 -16.49 32.85
C THR A 219 -8.32 -14.97 33.03
N ASP A 220 -9.48 -14.37 32.76
CA ASP A 220 -9.84 -12.98 33.08
C ASP A 220 -9.76 -12.66 34.57
N LYS A 221 -9.90 -13.67 35.45
CA LYS A 221 -9.95 -13.51 36.91
C LYS A 221 -8.68 -13.92 37.62
N ASN A 222 -7.74 -14.58 36.92
CA ASN A 222 -6.46 -15.01 37.47
C ASN A 222 -5.29 -14.33 36.73
N TYR A 223 -4.69 -14.98 35.73
CA TYR A 223 -3.56 -14.48 34.95
C TYR A 223 -3.77 -13.06 34.40
N LEU A 224 -4.89 -12.77 33.74
CA LEU A 224 -5.13 -11.43 33.17
C LEU A 224 -5.31 -10.37 34.25
N LEU A 225 -5.98 -10.70 35.36
CA LEU A 225 -6.10 -9.79 36.50
C LEU A 225 -4.72 -9.43 37.05
N THR A 226 -3.85 -10.42 37.25
CA THR A 226 -2.46 -10.22 37.68
C THR A 226 -1.67 -9.41 36.65
N ALA A 227 -1.83 -9.69 35.35
CA ALA A 227 -1.17 -8.94 34.28
C ALA A 227 -1.56 -7.45 34.31
N ILE A 228 -2.85 -7.15 34.42
CA ILE A 228 -3.37 -5.77 34.49
C ILE A 228 -2.85 -5.07 35.75
N GLN A 229 -2.84 -5.76 36.90
CA GLN A 229 -2.27 -5.22 38.15
C GLN A 229 -0.76 -4.92 38.03
N ALA A 230 -0.04 -5.69 37.21
CA ALA A 230 1.37 -5.47 36.91
C ALA A 230 1.62 -4.45 35.77
N GLY A 231 0.57 -3.81 35.22
CA GLY A 231 0.70 -2.74 34.23
C GLY A 231 0.41 -3.12 32.76
N CYS A 232 -0.12 -4.31 32.50
CA CYS A 232 -0.55 -4.72 31.15
C CYS A 232 -1.72 -3.85 30.65
N VAL A 233 -1.59 -3.31 29.43
CA VAL A 233 -2.67 -2.59 28.74
C VAL A 233 -3.48 -3.57 27.91
N VAL A 234 -4.81 -3.57 28.04
CA VAL A 234 -5.70 -4.51 27.34
C VAL A 234 -6.67 -3.74 26.43
N HIS A 235 -6.73 -4.13 25.16
CA HIS A 235 -7.71 -3.64 24.20
C HIS A 235 -8.61 -4.77 23.70
N THR A 236 -9.91 -4.67 23.97
CA THR A 236 -10.94 -5.57 23.46
C THR A 236 -11.51 -5.06 22.12
N THR A 237 -12.32 -5.88 21.44
CA THR A 237 -12.91 -5.55 20.13
C THR A 237 -11.86 -5.18 19.06
N CYS A 238 -10.66 -5.72 19.20
CA CYS A 238 -9.49 -5.41 18.41
C CYS A 238 -9.00 -6.68 17.69
N GLN A 239 -9.28 -6.77 16.39
CA GLN A 239 -8.85 -7.91 15.58
C GLN A 239 -7.54 -7.59 14.85
N VAL A 240 -6.48 -8.35 15.16
CA VAL A 240 -5.24 -8.32 14.37
C VAL A 240 -5.44 -9.08 13.07
N GLN A 241 -4.96 -8.52 11.97
CA GLN A 241 -5.06 -9.11 10.63
C GLN A 241 -3.77 -9.82 10.20
N TYR A 242 -2.63 -9.19 10.43
CA TYR A 242 -1.30 -9.69 10.06
C TYR A 242 -0.19 -8.93 10.80
N VAL A 243 1.04 -9.41 10.70
CA VAL A 243 2.23 -8.76 11.25
C VAL A 243 3.30 -8.60 10.18
N VAL A 244 4.07 -7.52 10.26
CA VAL A 244 5.15 -7.21 9.30
C VAL A 244 6.44 -6.94 10.07
N LYS A 245 7.53 -7.60 9.65
CA LYS A 245 8.90 -7.32 10.11
C LYS A 245 9.38 -6.02 9.47
N ASN A 246 9.82 -5.06 10.27
CA ASN A 246 10.38 -3.80 9.80
C ASN A 246 11.85 -4.00 9.37
N SER A 247 12.25 -3.48 8.21
CA SER A 247 13.62 -3.57 7.72
C SER A 247 14.52 -2.51 8.38
N PRO A 248 15.75 -2.86 8.82
CA PRO A 248 16.65 -1.92 9.51
C PRO A 248 17.24 -0.82 8.62
N ASN A 249 17.35 -1.03 7.30
CA ASN A 249 17.97 -0.08 6.37
C ASN A 249 16.96 0.46 5.34
N GLN A 250 16.17 1.48 5.72
CA GLN A 250 15.55 2.38 4.75
C GLN A 250 16.22 3.75 4.88
N GLU A 251 16.93 4.15 3.83
CA GLU A 251 17.61 5.45 3.75
C GLU A 251 16.61 6.60 4.00
N GLY A 252 16.91 7.45 4.99
CA GLY A 252 16.38 8.83 5.05
C GLY A 252 15.37 9.19 6.15
N ARG A 253 14.96 8.29 7.07
CA ARG A 253 14.17 8.68 8.27
C ARG A 253 14.78 8.12 9.55
N THR A 254 15.44 8.97 10.32
CA THR A 254 16.21 8.72 11.55
C THR A 254 15.39 8.38 12.81
N SER A 255 14.15 7.88 12.70
CA SER A 255 13.40 7.43 13.88
C SER A 255 13.58 5.92 14.07
N GLN A 256 14.15 5.48 15.20
CA GLN A 256 14.28 4.07 15.60
C GLN A 256 12.93 3.33 15.44
N LYS A 257 12.74 2.62 14.33
CA LYS A 257 11.56 1.78 14.12
C LYS A 257 11.74 0.51 14.96
N ARG A 258 10.78 0.22 15.84
CA ARG A 258 10.66 -1.07 16.55
C ARG A 258 10.65 -2.24 15.55
N ARG A 259 11.03 -3.46 15.97
CA ARG A 259 11.22 -4.60 15.04
C ARG A 259 9.97 -5.02 14.24
N TRP A 260 8.79 -4.90 14.82
CA TRP A 260 7.54 -5.43 14.28
C TRP A 260 6.45 -4.37 14.21
N SER A 261 5.59 -4.50 13.21
CA SER A 261 4.36 -3.73 13.05
C SER A 261 3.17 -4.68 13.04
N VAL A 262 2.27 -4.53 14.02
CA VAL A 262 1.06 -5.37 14.19
C VAL A 262 -0.15 -4.65 13.62
N TYR A 263 -0.70 -5.14 12.51
CA TYR A 263 -1.75 -4.47 11.74
C TYR A 263 -3.15 -4.87 12.21
N LEU A 264 -3.98 -3.85 12.48
CA LEU A 264 -5.39 -3.99 12.86
C LEU A 264 -6.32 -3.94 11.65
N ASN A 265 -5.85 -3.32 10.56
CA ASN A 265 -6.46 -3.27 9.24
C ASN A 265 -5.35 -3.01 8.21
N GLU A 266 -5.70 -2.71 6.95
CA GLU A 266 -4.70 -2.46 5.89
C GLU A 266 -3.81 -1.21 6.11
N ILE A 267 -4.08 -0.38 7.13
CA ILE A 267 -3.42 0.92 7.35
C ILE A 267 -2.94 1.09 8.79
N ASP A 268 -3.79 0.80 9.77
CA ASP A 268 -3.51 1.04 11.18
C ASP A 268 -2.71 -0.11 11.79
N PHE A 269 -1.58 0.22 12.41
CA PHE A 269 -0.73 -0.74 13.10
C PHE A 269 -0.17 -0.20 14.41
N ILE A 270 0.34 -1.11 15.25
CA ILE A 270 1.06 -0.80 16.49
C ILE A 270 2.47 -1.37 16.37
N ALA A 271 3.48 -0.54 16.64
CA ALA A 271 4.88 -0.93 16.58
C ALA A 271 5.36 -1.55 17.91
N CYS A 272 6.12 -2.65 17.84
CA CYS A 272 6.67 -3.34 19.01
C CYS A 272 7.94 -4.14 18.68
N ASP A 273 8.65 -4.62 19.71
CA ASP A 273 9.86 -5.44 19.52
C ASP A 273 9.57 -6.95 19.59
N PHE A 274 8.51 -7.33 20.30
CA PHE A 274 8.06 -8.71 20.45
C PHE A 274 6.57 -8.87 20.14
N VAL A 275 6.24 -9.91 19.38
CA VAL A 275 4.88 -10.31 19.01
C VAL A 275 4.64 -11.73 19.49
N ILE A 276 3.60 -11.92 20.30
CA ILE A 276 3.19 -13.22 20.82
C ILE A 276 1.81 -13.55 20.23
N LEU A 277 1.77 -14.55 19.37
CA LEU A 277 0.55 -15.07 18.77
C LEU A 277 -0.12 -16.08 19.72
N SER A 278 -1.31 -15.75 20.19
CA SER A 278 -2.16 -16.60 21.02
C SER A 278 -3.65 -16.46 20.65
N ALA A 279 -3.94 -16.30 19.36
CA ALA A 279 -5.29 -16.07 18.86
C ALA A 279 -6.13 -17.36 18.74
N GLY A 280 -5.64 -18.48 19.29
CA GLY A 280 -6.20 -19.81 19.11
C GLY A 280 -5.79 -20.42 17.77
N VAL A 281 -6.02 -21.72 17.60
CA VAL A 281 -5.54 -22.49 16.43
C VAL A 281 -5.84 -21.82 15.10
N PHE A 282 -7.11 -21.47 14.85
CA PHE A 282 -7.51 -20.83 13.60
C PHE A 282 -7.03 -19.38 13.47
N GLY A 283 -7.06 -18.60 14.55
CA GLY A 283 -6.68 -17.19 14.50
C GLY A 283 -5.17 -17.00 14.31
N THR A 284 -4.36 -17.80 15.01
CA THR A 284 -2.90 -17.75 14.92
C THR A 284 -2.42 -18.20 13.54
N THR A 285 -2.99 -19.28 13.00
CA THR A 285 -2.67 -19.73 11.62
C THR A 285 -3.11 -18.73 10.57
N GLU A 286 -4.30 -18.12 10.70
CA GLU A 286 -4.78 -17.06 9.79
C GLU A 286 -3.83 -15.86 9.73
N ILE A 287 -3.39 -15.36 10.89
CA ILE A 287 -2.46 -14.23 10.98
C ILE A 287 -1.14 -14.58 10.29
N LEU A 288 -0.59 -15.78 10.49
CA LEU A 288 0.66 -16.19 9.86
C LEU A 288 0.52 -16.38 8.34
N PHE A 289 -0.57 -16.97 7.85
CA PHE A 289 -0.81 -17.07 6.40
C PHE A 289 -0.89 -15.68 5.75
N ARG A 290 -1.63 -14.74 6.35
CA ARG A 290 -1.73 -13.36 5.83
C ARG A 290 -0.42 -12.59 5.91
N SER A 291 0.40 -12.88 6.91
CA SER A 291 1.76 -12.32 7.05
C SER A 291 2.69 -12.91 5.99
N GLN A 292 2.56 -14.20 5.68
CA GLN A 292 3.31 -14.88 4.60
C GLN A 292 3.00 -14.28 3.23
N MET A 293 1.73 -13.97 2.96
CA MET A 293 1.33 -13.26 1.74
C MET A 293 1.95 -11.85 1.62
N ARG A 294 2.42 -11.29 2.74
CA ARG A 294 3.09 -9.97 2.86
C ARG A 294 4.60 -10.10 3.06
N GLY A 295 5.17 -11.25 2.71
CA GLY A 295 6.59 -11.51 2.62
C GLY A 295 7.24 -12.09 3.88
N LEU A 296 6.47 -12.42 4.93
CA LEU A 296 7.03 -13.13 6.08
C LEU A 296 7.38 -14.58 5.69
N LYS A 297 8.65 -14.95 5.84
CA LYS A 297 9.12 -16.31 5.54
C LYS A 297 8.82 -17.25 6.71
N VAL A 298 7.83 -18.10 6.54
CA VAL A 298 7.41 -19.12 7.52
C VAL A 298 7.53 -20.51 6.92
N SER A 299 7.72 -21.52 7.78
CA SER A 299 7.76 -22.93 7.40
C SER A 299 6.58 -23.35 6.51
N GLU A 300 6.84 -24.22 5.52
CA GLU A 300 5.81 -24.86 4.70
C GLU A 300 4.89 -25.80 5.50
N ALA A 301 5.30 -26.19 6.72
CA ALA A 301 4.47 -26.95 7.64
C ALA A 301 3.33 -26.11 8.28
N LEU A 302 3.24 -24.80 7.98
CA LEU A 302 2.15 -23.95 8.45
C LEU A 302 0.78 -24.50 8.04
N GLY A 303 -0.08 -24.70 9.03
CA GLY A 303 -1.41 -25.29 8.89
C GLY A 303 -1.43 -26.82 8.86
N CYS A 304 -0.28 -27.51 8.80
CA CYS A 304 -0.21 -28.97 8.90
C CYS A 304 -0.27 -29.43 10.36
N GLY A 305 -0.57 -30.71 10.57
CA GLY A 305 -0.56 -31.30 11.90
C GLY A 305 -1.78 -30.93 12.75
N PHE A 306 -2.88 -30.50 12.12
CA PHE A 306 -4.09 -30.08 12.81
C PHE A 306 -4.83 -31.27 13.41
N SER A 307 -5.21 -31.15 14.68
CA SER A 307 -5.90 -32.17 15.44
C SER A 307 -7.22 -31.62 16.01
N CYS A 308 -8.23 -32.49 16.04
CA CYS A 308 -9.52 -32.25 16.70
C CYS A 308 -9.57 -32.94 18.07
N ASN A 309 -8.42 -33.39 18.57
CA ASN A 309 -8.22 -34.12 19.82
C ASN A 309 -9.06 -35.41 19.92
N GLY A 310 -9.39 -35.99 18.76
CA GLY A 310 -10.28 -37.15 18.66
C GLY A 310 -11.65 -36.93 19.30
N ASN A 311 -12.17 -35.70 19.29
CA ASN A 311 -13.48 -35.40 19.86
C ASN A 311 -14.61 -36.10 19.10
N ALA A 312 -15.44 -36.84 19.82
CA ALA A 312 -16.70 -37.42 19.36
C ALA A 312 -17.80 -37.12 20.38
N VAL A 313 -18.90 -36.52 19.92
CA VAL A 313 -20.03 -36.15 20.79
C VAL A 313 -21.23 -37.01 20.43
N ALA A 314 -21.95 -37.49 21.44
CA ALA A 314 -23.23 -38.16 21.28
C ALA A 314 -24.25 -37.61 22.27
N TYR A 315 -25.53 -37.72 21.93
CA TYR A 315 -26.64 -37.28 22.73
C TYR A 315 -27.57 -38.46 23.01
N LEU A 316 -27.78 -38.79 24.28
CA LEU A 316 -28.69 -39.83 24.73
C LEU A 316 -29.94 -39.16 25.29
N ALA A 317 -31.11 -39.56 24.80
CA ALA A 317 -32.40 -39.09 25.32
C ALA A 317 -33.30 -40.25 25.74
N GLY A 318 -34.24 -40.02 26.65
CA GLY A 318 -35.26 -41.02 26.97
C GLY A 318 -34.90 -42.01 28.09
N SER A 319 -33.87 -41.73 28.89
CA SER A 319 -33.40 -42.64 29.95
C SER A 319 -34.28 -42.59 31.21
N PRO A 320 -34.68 -43.73 31.81
CA PRO A 320 -35.34 -43.75 33.12
C PRO A 320 -34.40 -43.49 34.31
N ALA A 321 -33.08 -43.42 34.11
CA ALA A 321 -32.11 -43.28 35.21
C ALA A 321 -32.12 -41.87 35.86
N PRO A 322 -31.85 -41.73 37.17
CA PRO A 322 -31.89 -40.47 37.90
C PRO A 322 -30.61 -39.62 37.72
N LEU A 323 -30.29 -39.28 36.47
CA LEU A 323 -29.10 -38.53 36.04
C LEU A 323 -29.04 -37.06 36.49
N ASN A 324 -30.17 -36.41 36.78
CA ASN A 324 -30.26 -34.98 37.15
C ASN A 324 -29.47 -34.07 36.20
N GLY A 325 -29.71 -34.27 34.89
CA GLY A 325 -28.89 -33.73 33.81
C GLY A 325 -29.12 -32.25 33.43
N TYR A 326 -29.75 -31.43 34.25
CA TYR A 326 -30.21 -30.09 33.86
C TYR A 326 -29.63 -29.07 34.83
N GLY A 327 -29.08 -27.95 34.41
CA GLY A 327 -28.66 -26.92 35.35
C GLY A 327 -29.85 -26.20 36.00
N LEU A 328 -29.60 -25.35 36.98
CA LEU A 328 -30.66 -24.75 37.78
C LEU A 328 -30.75 -23.24 37.55
N SER A 329 -31.99 -22.74 37.44
CA SER A 329 -32.27 -21.31 37.55
C SER A 329 -31.99 -20.83 38.98
N ARG A 330 -31.86 -19.51 39.15
CA ARG A 330 -31.59 -18.92 40.47
C ARG A 330 -32.63 -19.36 41.51
N GLU A 331 -33.92 -19.38 41.17
CA GLU A 331 -35.00 -19.79 42.08
C GLU A 331 -34.98 -21.29 42.43
N GLN A 332 -34.61 -22.14 41.48
CA GLN A 332 -34.53 -23.59 41.68
C GLN A 332 -33.33 -23.98 42.56
N LEU A 333 -32.24 -23.22 42.51
CA LEU A 333 -31.06 -23.44 43.37
C LEU A 333 -31.41 -23.39 44.86
N TRP A 334 -32.31 -22.50 45.27
CA TRP A 334 -32.73 -22.36 46.67
C TRP A 334 -33.64 -23.49 47.15
N LYS A 335 -34.29 -24.22 46.24
CA LYS A 335 -35.21 -25.32 46.57
C LYS A 335 -34.51 -26.68 46.72
N LYS A 336 -33.22 -26.78 46.37
CA LYS A 336 -32.46 -28.05 46.38
C LYS A 336 -31.19 -27.93 47.21
N ALA A 337 -30.91 -28.94 48.01
CA ALA A 337 -29.66 -29.05 48.77
C ALA A 337 -28.47 -29.22 47.81
N PHE A 338 -27.29 -28.69 48.18
CA PHE A 338 -26.12 -28.64 47.30
C PHE A 338 -25.73 -29.99 46.66
N HIS A 339 -25.85 -31.10 47.40
CA HIS A 339 -25.51 -32.44 46.94
C HIS A 339 -26.54 -33.09 46.00
N GLU A 340 -27.78 -32.59 45.97
CA GLU A 340 -28.85 -33.03 45.07
C GLU A 340 -28.89 -32.19 43.78
N ARG A 341 -28.08 -31.14 43.72
CA ARG A 341 -27.96 -30.29 42.54
C ARG A 341 -27.22 -31.02 41.43
N PRO A 342 -27.32 -30.51 40.19
CA PRO A 342 -26.64 -31.08 39.03
C PRO A 342 -25.12 -31.07 39.15
N GLY A 343 -24.53 -30.14 39.91
CA GLY A 343 -23.07 -30.02 39.98
C GLY A 343 -22.49 -29.17 38.84
N PRO A 344 -21.16 -29.16 38.68
CA PRO A 344 -20.51 -28.60 37.50
C PRO A 344 -20.91 -29.37 36.23
N SER A 345 -20.78 -28.75 35.04
CA SER A 345 -21.23 -29.34 33.77
C SER A 345 -20.52 -30.67 33.43
N ILE A 346 -19.30 -30.87 33.93
CA ILE A 346 -18.58 -32.15 33.91
C ILE A 346 -18.25 -32.50 35.36
N SER A 347 -18.74 -33.66 35.81
CA SER A 347 -18.57 -34.13 37.19
C SER A 347 -17.85 -35.47 37.32
N SER A 348 -17.64 -36.19 36.21
CA SER A 348 -16.88 -37.44 36.17
C SER A 348 -16.17 -37.61 34.82
N SER A 349 -15.08 -38.37 34.82
CA SER A 349 -14.23 -38.61 33.65
C SER A 349 -13.64 -40.02 33.75
N TYR A 350 -13.79 -40.80 32.68
CA TYR A 350 -13.43 -42.21 32.64
C TYR A 350 -12.45 -42.46 31.49
N THR A 351 -11.31 -43.09 31.77
CA THR A 351 -10.29 -43.39 30.75
C THR A 351 -10.34 -44.87 30.43
N SER A 352 -10.55 -45.21 29.16
CA SER A 352 -10.55 -46.59 28.68
C SER A 352 -9.12 -47.08 28.45
N SER A 353 -8.87 -48.36 28.74
CA SER A 353 -7.66 -49.09 28.35
C SER A 353 -7.37 -49.03 26.84
N LEU A 354 -8.40 -48.81 26.02
CA LEU A 354 -8.32 -48.62 24.57
C LEU A 354 -7.75 -47.26 24.14
N GLY A 355 -7.38 -46.39 25.09
CA GLY A 355 -6.68 -45.14 24.81
C GLY A 355 -7.58 -43.96 24.48
N PHE A 356 -8.81 -43.91 24.99
CA PHE A 356 -9.68 -42.73 24.88
C PHE A 356 -10.39 -42.42 26.20
N THR A 357 -10.69 -41.14 26.41
CA THR A 357 -11.33 -40.62 27.61
C THR A 357 -12.78 -40.28 27.30
N ILE A 358 -13.71 -40.72 28.14
CA ILE A 358 -15.14 -40.40 28.05
C ILE A 358 -15.51 -39.48 29.20
N GLN A 359 -16.12 -38.36 28.86
CA GLN A 359 -16.67 -37.41 29.79
C GLN A 359 -18.16 -37.25 29.57
N VAL A 360 -18.87 -37.22 30.68
CA VAL A 360 -20.32 -37.12 30.66
C VAL A 360 -20.75 -35.69 30.93
N HIS A 361 -21.51 -35.16 29.98
CA HIS A 361 -22.16 -33.86 29.98
C HIS A 361 -23.66 -34.04 30.18
N LYS A 362 -24.33 -33.16 30.90
CA LYS A 362 -25.71 -33.38 31.40
C LYS A 362 -26.80 -32.83 30.46
N CYS A 363 -27.96 -33.52 30.26
CA CYS A 363 -29.11 -33.02 29.47
C CYS A 363 -30.56 -33.29 30.04
N LEU A 364 -31.61 -32.80 29.36
CA LEU A 364 -32.98 -32.48 29.87
C LEU A 364 -34.08 -33.60 29.81
N TYR A 365 -34.98 -33.65 30.83
CA TYR A 365 -36.47 -33.47 30.75
C TYR A 365 -37.14 -33.24 32.15
N MET A 366 -38.27 -32.50 32.16
CA MET A 366 -38.99 -31.90 33.32
C MET A 366 -39.72 -32.86 34.28
N GLN A 367 -39.83 -32.51 35.57
CA GLN A 367 -40.79 -33.08 36.52
C GLN A 367 -41.66 -31.98 37.15
N LYS A 368 -42.99 -32.18 37.19
CA LYS A 368 -43.95 -31.27 37.83
C LYS A 368 -44.07 -31.56 39.33
N LEU A 369 -44.14 -30.49 40.11
CA LEU A 369 -44.36 -30.44 41.56
C LEU A 369 -45.84 -30.74 41.90
N ASP A 370 -46.05 -31.35 43.07
CA ASP A 370 -47.34 -31.76 43.61
C ASP A 370 -48.40 -30.66 43.65
N SER A 371 -49.63 -31.12 43.48
CA SER A 371 -50.90 -30.41 43.51
C SER A 371 -51.13 -29.61 44.78
N HIS A 372 -51.33 -28.29 44.66
CA HIS A 372 -52.51 -27.57 45.16
C HIS A 372 -52.42 -26.07 44.81
N LEU A 373 -53.56 -25.50 44.44
CA LEU A 373 -53.90 -24.09 44.24
C LEU A 373 -53.59 -23.41 42.89
N GLU A 374 -54.71 -22.98 42.33
CA GLU A 374 -54.98 -22.40 41.03
C GLU A 374 -54.92 -20.85 41.07
N ILE A 375 -54.69 -20.26 39.90
CA ILE A 375 -55.15 -18.92 39.46
C ILE A 375 -54.39 -17.69 40.02
N LEU A 376 -53.37 -17.24 39.27
CA LEU A 376 -53.28 -15.90 38.64
C LEU A 376 -51.90 -15.67 37.98
N GLY A 377 -51.93 -15.45 36.66
CA GLY A 377 -51.09 -14.49 35.91
C GLY A 377 -49.57 -14.61 35.95
N PHE A 378 -48.99 -15.05 34.81
CA PHE A 378 -47.57 -14.95 34.43
C PHE A 378 -46.56 -15.77 35.27
N ARG A 379 -46.44 -17.04 34.91
CA ARG A 379 -45.31 -17.91 35.29
C ARG A 379 -44.46 -18.22 34.06
N SER A 380 -43.41 -17.44 33.86
CA SER A 380 -42.29 -17.78 32.97
C SER A 380 -41.28 -18.56 33.80
N LEU A 381 -41.44 -19.87 33.86
CA LEU A 381 -40.47 -20.77 34.48
C LEU A 381 -39.94 -21.68 33.38
N GLU A 382 -38.62 -21.86 33.38
CA GLU A 382 -37.85 -23.06 32.96
C GLU A 382 -36.70 -22.77 31.98
N SER A 383 -35.49 -23.11 32.41
CA SER A 383 -34.80 -24.35 32.00
C SER A 383 -33.32 -24.14 31.72
N ALA A 384 -32.57 -25.23 31.80
CA ALA A 384 -31.37 -25.55 31.05
C ALA A 384 -30.64 -26.71 31.75
N VAL A 385 -29.38 -27.00 31.50
CA VAL A 385 -28.52 -25.95 31.06
C VAL A 385 -27.28 -26.65 30.42
N LEU A 386 -27.44 -27.53 29.41
CA LEU A 386 -27.28 -27.10 27.99
C LEU A 386 -27.60 -25.63 27.96
N PRO A 387 -26.61 -24.73 28.11
CA PRO A 387 -26.78 -23.56 28.92
C PRO A 387 -28.11 -22.91 28.65
N SER A 388 -29.18 -23.03 29.44
CA SER A 388 -30.53 -22.48 29.22
C SER A 388 -30.77 -21.85 27.86
N ALA A 389 -30.09 -20.73 27.58
CA ALA A 389 -29.56 -20.31 26.27
C ALA A 389 -29.58 -21.32 25.09
N TYR A 390 -28.94 -22.49 25.11
CA TYR A 390 -28.62 -23.32 23.96
C TYR A 390 -29.89 -23.80 23.27
N PRO A 391 -30.06 -23.52 21.97
CA PRO A 391 -31.31 -23.81 21.31
C PRO A 391 -31.41 -25.31 21.09
N ASN A 392 -32.62 -25.83 21.27
CA ASN A 392 -33.02 -27.18 20.84
C ASN A 392 -32.64 -27.49 19.36
N LEU A 393 -32.39 -26.46 18.54
CA LEU A 393 -32.00 -26.55 17.13
C LEU A 393 -30.55 -27.04 16.91
N LEU A 394 -29.60 -26.74 17.80
CA LEU A 394 -28.17 -26.97 17.53
C LEU A 394 -27.77 -28.45 17.56
N PHE A 395 -28.40 -29.26 18.42
CA PHE A 395 -28.15 -30.71 18.47
C PHE A 395 -29.22 -31.54 17.74
N LYS A 396 -30.48 -31.05 17.66
CA LYS A 396 -31.52 -31.72 16.83
C LYS A 396 -31.38 -31.42 15.33
N GLY A 397 -30.68 -30.36 14.96
CA GLY A 397 -30.42 -29.97 13.56
C GLY A 397 -29.19 -30.65 12.95
N VAL A 398 -28.43 -31.43 13.73
CA VAL A 398 -27.42 -32.31 13.17
C VAL A 398 -28.13 -33.55 12.66
N THR A 399 -28.35 -33.63 11.34
CA THR A 399 -28.92 -34.83 10.71
C THR A 399 -28.14 -36.05 11.19
N THR A 400 -28.80 -37.05 11.75
CA THR A 400 -28.13 -38.25 12.29
C THR A 400 -28.03 -39.32 11.20
N TYR A 401 -26.96 -40.11 11.17
CA TYR A 401 -26.85 -41.28 10.29
C TYR A 401 -27.66 -42.45 10.90
N GLY A 402 -28.62 -43.01 10.16
CA GLY A 402 -29.30 -44.29 10.51
C GLY A 402 -30.78 -44.16 10.91
N TRP A 403 -31.60 -45.05 10.33
CA TRP A 403 -33.07 -45.05 10.11
C TRP A 403 -33.97 -45.38 11.35
N PRO A 404 -35.33 -45.22 11.29
CA PRO A 404 -36.13 -44.94 10.10
C PRO A 404 -36.50 -43.48 9.84
N ASN A 405 -36.60 -43.16 8.53
CA ASN A 405 -37.18 -41.96 7.92
C ASN A 405 -38.71 -41.82 8.16
N GLY A 406 -39.21 -42.25 9.31
CA GLY A 406 -40.61 -42.09 9.70
C GLY A 406 -40.67 -41.52 11.10
N TYR A 407 -41.40 -40.41 11.26
CA TYR A 407 -41.89 -39.92 12.55
C TYR A 407 -40.92 -39.17 13.49
N TRP A 408 -39.79 -38.59 13.05
CA TRP A 408 -39.00 -37.67 13.92
C TRP A 408 -39.80 -36.44 14.39
N PHE A 409 -40.59 -35.84 13.48
CA PHE A 409 -41.53 -34.76 13.81
C PHE A 409 -42.61 -35.24 14.79
N PHE A 410 -43.11 -36.46 14.59
CA PHE A 410 -44.13 -37.06 15.44
C PHE A 410 -43.59 -37.53 16.79
N HIS A 411 -42.30 -37.85 16.96
CA HIS A 411 -41.73 -38.19 18.26
C HIS A 411 -41.63 -36.94 19.17
N GLY A 412 -41.25 -35.79 18.61
CA GLY A 412 -41.30 -34.51 19.33
C GLY A 412 -42.73 -34.06 19.67
N ILE A 413 -43.71 -34.42 18.84
CA ILE A 413 -45.15 -34.16 19.09
C ILE A 413 -45.75 -35.19 20.05
N LEU A 414 -45.38 -36.47 19.96
CA LEU A 414 -45.80 -37.53 20.89
C LEU A 414 -45.24 -37.30 22.28
N ASP A 415 -43.99 -36.84 22.41
CA ASP A 415 -43.41 -36.51 23.71
C ASP A 415 -44.09 -35.26 24.31
N LYS A 416 -44.42 -34.25 23.50
CA LYS A 416 -45.28 -33.12 23.92
C LYS A 416 -46.70 -33.57 24.31
N LEU A 417 -47.30 -34.52 23.59
CA LEU A 417 -48.61 -35.10 23.91
C LEU A 417 -48.57 -35.94 25.19
N LYS A 418 -47.52 -36.75 25.40
CA LYS A 418 -47.27 -37.50 26.65
C LYS A 418 -47.03 -36.57 27.84
N GLN A 419 -46.47 -35.38 27.61
CA GLN A 419 -46.35 -34.28 28.58
C GLN A 419 -47.70 -33.70 28.99
N VAL A 420 -48.63 -33.52 28.04
CA VAL A 420 -50.01 -33.08 28.31
C VAL A 420 -50.81 -34.18 29.04
N LEU A 421 -50.47 -35.46 28.81
CA LEU A 421 -51.17 -36.64 29.34
C LEU A 421 -50.57 -37.24 30.63
N SER A 422 -49.64 -36.56 31.32
CA SER A 422 -49.16 -36.94 32.67
C SER A 422 -48.41 -38.29 32.82
N PHE A 423 -47.58 -38.70 31.86
CA PHE A 423 -46.68 -39.86 32.00
C PHE A 423 -45.27 -39.50 32.58
N LYS A 424 -44.60 -40.45 33.25
CA LYS A 424 -43.27 -40.30 33.89
C LYS A 424 -42.22 -39.68 32.95
N ALA A 425 -41.46 -38.70 33.45
CA ALA A 425 -40.46 -37.96 32.70
C ALA A 425 -39.18 -38.77 32.42
N SER A 426 -38.62 -38.62 31.22
CA SER A 426 -37.42 -39.32 30.75
C SER A 426 -36.19 -38.40 30.75
N GLN A 427 -35.03 -38.86 31.19
CA GLN A 427 -33.82 -38.04 31.34
C GLN A 427 -32.90 -38.13 30.10
N ALA A 428 -32.01 -37.14 29.92
CA ALA A 428 -31.08 -37.10 28.80
C ALA A 428 -29.65 -36.74 29.24
N ILE A 429 -28.66 -37.07 28.41
CA ILE A 429 -27.24 -36.83 28.70
C ILE A 429 -26.44 -36.69 27.41
N VAL A 430 -25.42 -35.85 27.40
CA VAL A 430 -24.44 -35.70 26.32
C VAL A 430 -23.17 -36.46 26.70
N LEU A 431 -22.64 -37.26 25.80
CA LEU A 431 -21.38 -37.99 25.98
C LEU A 431 -20.34 -37.34 25.08
N ASN A 432 -19.18 -36.97 25.64
CA ASN A 432 -18.05 -36.46 24.87
C ASN A 432 -16.86 -37.39 25.08
N ALA A 433 -16.40 -38.02 24.01
CA ALA A 433 -15.19 -38.83 24.02
C ALA A 433 -14.04 -38.06 23.35
N MET A 434 -12.83 -38.22 23.87
CA MET A 434 -11.59 -37.65 23.35
C MET A 434 -10.56 -38.77 23.21
N GLY A 435 -9.71 -38.71 22.19
CA GLY A 435 -8.71 -39.74 21.97
C GLY A 435 -7.62 -39.31 21.02
N TYR A 436 -6.82 -40.26 20.57
CA TYR A 436 -5.67 -39.99 19.73
C TYR A 436 -6.02 -40.07 18.25
N ASP A 437 -6.45 -38.95 17.66
CA ASP A 437 -6.54 -38.84 16.20
C ASP A 437 -5.15 -38.82 15.54
N LYS A 438 -5.09 -39.06 14.22
CA LYS A 438 -3.82 -39.13 13.49
C LYS A 438 -3.07 -37.81 13.36
N GLY A 439 -3.69 -36.67 13.72
CA GLY A 439 -3.11 -35.34 13.53
C GLY A 439 -2.80 -34.99 12.07
N ASP A 440 -3.41 -35.66 11.10
CA ASP A 440 -3.22 -35.46 9.66
C ASP A 440 -4.14 -34.38 9.07
N GLY A 441 -4.83 -33.64 9.92
CA GLY A 441 -5.67 -32.51 9.52
C GLY A 441 -4.83 -31.36 8.96
N LYS A 442 -5.50 -30.50 8.19
CA LYS A 442 -4.87 -29.32 7.56
C LYS A 442 -5.72 -28.07 7.70
N ILE A 443 -5.06 -26.94 7.88
CA ILE A 443 -5.63 -25.60 7.82
C ILE A 443 -5.02 -24.89 6.62
N MET A 444 -5.85 -24.26 5.79
CA MET A 444 -5.42 -23.60 4.56
C MET A 444 -6.11 -22.25 4.41
N LEU A 445 -5.39 -21.24 3.90
CA LEU A 445 -5.98 -19.96 3.51
C LEU A 445 -6.46 -20.02 2.04
N GLN A 446 -7.76 -19.83 1.82
CA GLN A 446 -8.30 -19.70 0.47
C GLN A 446 -7.98 -18.31 -0.09
N ARG A 447 -7.22 -18.27 -1.20
CA ARG A 447 -6.70 -17.03 -1.77
C ARG A 447 -7.79 -16.09 -2.29
N ASP A 448 -8.87 -16.65 -2.84
CA ASP A 448 -9.93 -15.86 -3.48
C ASP A 448 -10.86 -15.19 -2.46
N THR A 449 -11.04 -15.83 -1.30
CA THR A 449 -11.97 -15.38 -0.26
C THR A 449 -11.27 -14.76 0.95
N ASP A 450 -9.93 -14.88 1.02
CA ASP A 450 -9.09 -14.53 2.18
C ASP A 450 -9.61 -15.10 3.51
N LYS A 451 -10.23 -16.29 3.43
CA LYS A 451 -10.79 -17.04 4.57
C LYS A 451 -10.04 -18.34 4.77
N VAL A 452 -9.84 -18.70 6.03
CA VAL A 452 -9.29 -20.00 6.39
C VAL A 452 -10.33 -21.10 6.12
N SER A 453 -9.88 -22.23 5.63
CA SER A 453 -10.62 -23.50 5.53
C SER A 453 -9.84 -24.58 6.29
N PHE A 454 -10.52 -25.63 6.73
CA PHE A 454 -9.85 -26.72 7.45
C PHE A 454 -10.39 -28.09 7.04
N PHE A 455 -9.54 -29.10 7.17
CA PHE A 455 -9.85 -30.51 6.94
C PHE A 455 -9.61 -31.28 8.25
N PRO A 456 -10.62 -31.99 8.77
CA PRO A 456 -10.51 -32.73 10.03
C PRO A 456 -9.53 -33.90 9.92
N PRO A 457 -8.78 -34.23 10.98
CA PRO A 457 -7.93 -35.41 11.01
C PRO A 457 -8.76 -36.71 11.01
N LEU A 458 -8.15 -37.81 10.58
CA LEU A 458 -8.72 -39.16 10.73
C LEU A 458 -8.66 -39.62 12.19
N ASP A 459 -9.81 -39.99 12.75
CA ASP A 459 -9.93 -40.61 14.06
C ASP A 459 -10.17 -42.12 13.91
N SER A 460 -9.12 -42.92 14.12
CA SER A 460 -9.20 -44.38 14.06
C SER A 460 -9.97 -45.01 15.22
N LEU A 461 -10.21 -44.25 16.31
CA LEU A 461 -10.93 -44.73 17.49
C LEU A 461 -12.43 -44.40 17.45
N LEU A 462 -12.90 -43.71 16.40
CA LEU A 462 -14.31 -43.32 16.28
C LEU A 462 -15.28 -44.52 16.37
N PRO A 463 -15.06 -45.66 15.67
CA PRO A 463 -15.96 -46.81 15.77
C PRO A 463 -16.05 -47.38 17.19
N GLN A 464 -14.93 -47.45 17.91
CA GLN A 464 -14.86 -47.94 19.29
C GLN A 464 -15.60 -46.98 20.24
N LYS A 465 -15.44 -45.66 20.08
CA LYS A 465 -16.19 -44.65 20.84
C LYS A 465 -17.69 -44.79 20.63
N VAL A 466 -18.12 -44.99 19.38
CA VAL A 466 -19.54 -45.20 19.04
C VAL A 466 -20.09 -46.49 19.69
N ASN A 467 -19.34 -47.59 19.67
CA ASN A 467 -19.73 -48.83 20.34
C ASN A 467 -19.93 -48.62 21.85
N VAL A 468 -19.01 -47.92 22.51
CA VAL A 468 -19.16 -47.60 23.94
C VAL A 468 -20.38 -46.70 24.19
N PHE A 469 -20.63 -45.69 23.35
CA PHE A 469 -21.86 -44.89 23.47
C PHE A 469 -23.14 -45.75 23.35
N GLN A 470 -23.15 -46.75 22.46
CA GLN A 470 -24.27 -47.69 22.33
C GLN A 470 -24.46 -48.56 23.57
N ARG A 471 -23.38 -49.09 24.15
CA ARG A 471 -23.42 -49.89 25.39
C ARG A 471 -23.94 -49.09 26.59
N ILE A 472 -23.39 -47.89 26.79
CA ILE A 472 -23.86 -46.95 27.83
C ILE A 472 -25.35 -46.65 27.64
N THR A 473 -25.79 -46.40 26.40
CA THR A 473 -27.20 -46.14 26.09
C THR A 473 -28.09 -47.34 26.40
N LYS A 474 -27.64 -48.55 26.05
CA LYS A 474 -28.39 -49.79 26.31
C LYS A 474 -28.61 -50.01 27.81
N LYS A 475 -27.60 -49.75 28.65
CA LYS A 475 -27.71 -49.88 30.12
C LYS A 475 -28.56 -48.79 30.75
N LEU A 476 -28.36 -47.53 30.35
CA LEU A 476 -29.13 -46.41 30.87
C LEU A 476 -30.60 -46.43 30.40
N GLY A 477 -30.91 -47.15 29.32
CA GLY A 477 -32.17 -47.05 28.60
C GLY A 477 -32.30 -45.74 27.83
N GLY A 478 -32.99 -45.76 26.68
CA GLY A 478 -33.23 -44.57 25.85
C GLY A 478 -32.77 -44.73 24.40
N VAL A 479 -32.57 -43.60 23.72
CA VAL A 479 -32.23 -43.47 22.29
C VAL A 479 -30.95 -42.66 22.15
N LEU A 480 -30.00 -43.18 21.38
CA LEU A 480 -28.73 -42.54 21.07
C LEU A 480 -28.83 -41.74 19.76
N PHE A 481 -28.38 -40.49 19.80
CA PHE A 481 -28.25 -39.58 18.66
C PHE A 481 -26.78 -39.22 18.46
N ILE A 482 -26.28 -39.36 17.23
CA ILE A 482 -24.89 -39.06 16.86
C ILE A 482 -24.89 -38.08 15.69
N PRO A 483 -24.03 -37.04 15.71
CA PRO A 483 -23.86 -36.11 14.59
C PRO A 483 -23.64 -36.77 13.21
N ARG A 484 -24.18 -36.20 12.10
CA ARG A 484 -23.74 -36.53 10.71
C ARG A 484 -22.27 -36.21 10.46
N TYR A 485 -21.73 -35.25 11.20
CA TYR A 485 -20.39 -34.75 10.97
C TYR A 485 -19.39 -35.77 11.48
N ARG A 486 -18.40 -36.10 10.64
CA ARG A 486 -17.31 -37.00 11.00
C ARG A 486 -16.49 -36.47 12.17
N SER A 487 -16.37 -35.15 12.28
CA SER A 487 -15.71 -34.48 13.40
C SER A 487 -16.57 -33.35 13.94
N THR A 488 -16.86 -33.39 15.24
CA THR A 488 -17.49 -32.29 15.99
C THR A 488 -16.59 -31.98 17.18
N SER A 489 -15.80 -30.91 17.08
CA SER A 489 -14.76 -30.62 18.08
C SER A 489 -14.84 -29.20 18.64
N VAL A 490 -14.50 -29.12 19.92
CA VAL A 490 -14.25 -27.90 20.71
C VAL A 490 -12.78 -27.82 21.17
N HIS A 491 -12.00 -28.86 20.88
CA HIS A 491 -10.60 -29.01 21.30
C HIS A 491 -9.72 -29.07 20.05
N HIS A 492 -9.36 -27.89 19.57
CA HIS A 492 -8.51 -27.73 18.40
C HIS A 492 -7.06 -27.61 18.84
N LEU A 493 -6.17 -28.37 18.21
CA LEU A 493 -4.73 -28.40 18.48
C LEU A 493 -3.94 -28.37 17.16
N GLY A 494 -2.72 -27.86 17.22
CA GLY A 494 -1.79 -27.87 16.10
C GLY A 494 -2.05 -26.81 15.02
N GLY A 495 -1.35 -26.93 13.89
CA GLY A 495 -1.33 -25.95 12.80
C GLY A 495 -0.10 -25.02 12.83
N CYS A 496 0.49 -24.79 14.00
CA CYS A 496 1.79 -24.12 14.16
C CYS A 496 2.72 -25.00 14.99
N ASN A 497 2.73 -26.30 14.68
CA ASN A 497 3.32 -27.32 15.54
C ASN A 497 4.76 -27.02 15.89
N VAL A 498 5.10 -27.32 17.14
CA VAL A 498 6.49 -27.36 17.59
C VAL A 498 7.26 -28.49 16.92
N ALA A 499 8.50 -28.24 16.53
CA ALA A 499 9.42 -29.23 16.00
C ALA A 499 10.87 -28.86 16.28
N SER A 500 11.77 -29.81 16.05
CA SER A 500 13.23 -29.58 16.11
C SER A 500 13.77 -28.89 14.85
N ASP A 501 13.02 -28.91 13.74
CA ASP A 501 13.45 -28.42 12.43
C ASP A 501 12.26 -27.81 11.65
N PRO A 502 12.49 -26.74 10.87
CA PRO A 502 11.45 -26.06 10.09
C PRO A 502 10.72 -26.93 9.06
N SER A 503 11.27 -28.05 8.59
CA SER A 503 10.56 -28.95 7.65
C SER A 503 9.43 -29.74 8.31
N ARG A 504 9.45 -29.88 9.65
CA ARG A 504 8.51 -30.71 10.42
C ARG A 504 7.56 -29.91 11.30
N GLY A 505 7.78 -28.60 11.44
CA GLY A 505 6.94 -27.71 12.24
C GLY A 505 7.24 -26.24 12.00
N VAL A 506 6.47 -25.38 12.64
CA VAL A 506 6.51 -23.92 12.47
C VAL A 506 7.34 -23.25 13.56
N CYS A 507 7.36 -23.84 14.75
CA CYS A 507 8.01 -23.25 15.92
C CYS A 507 9.05 -24.19 16.54
N ASN A 508 10.07 -23.62 17.17
CA ASN A 508 10.98 -24.38 18.03
C ASN A 508 10.38 -24.66 19.42
N ALA A 509 11.08 -25.45 20.25
CA ALA A 509 10.62 -25.83 21.60
C ALA A 509 10.30 -24.64 22.53
N SER A 510 10.94 -23.49 22.32
CA SER A 510 10.68 -22.26 23.07
C SER A 510 9.53 -21.41 22.51
N GLY A 511 8.81 -21.91 21.49
CA GLY A 511 7.69 -21.22 20.86
C GLY A 511 8.07 -20.15 19.83
N GLN A 512 9.35 -20.03 19.46
CA GLN A 512 9.80 -19.07 18.44
C GLN A 512 9.50 -19.59 17.03
N VAL A 513 9.04 -18.71 16.15
CA VAL A 513 8.73 -19.06 14.75
C VAL A 513 10.02 -19.19 13.94
N PHE A 514 10.21 -20.29 13.22
CA PHE A 514 11.38 -20.51 12.37
C PHE A 514 11.47 -19.50 11.22
N ASP A 515 12.69 -19.08 10.88
CA ASP A 515 12.98 -18.22 9.73
C ASP A 515 13.64 -19.03 8.62
N LEU A 516 12.96 -19.20 7.48
CA LEU A 516 13.49 -19.98 6.35
C LEU A 516 14.63 -19.30 5.60
N GLN A 517 14.95 -18.02 5.88
CA GLN A 517 16.13 -17.38 5.30
C GLN A 517 17.43 -18.00 5.84
N ASN A 518 17.40 -18.55 7.05
CA ASN A 518 18.50 -19.31 7.62
C ASN A 518 17.89 -20.48 8.44
N PRO A 519 17.92 -21.74 7.94
CA PRO A 519 17.20 -22.88 8.51
C PRO A 519 17.52 -23.21 9.99
N ALA A 520 18.65 -22.72 10.51
CA ALA A 520 19.02 -22.85 11.92
C ALA A 520 18.55 -21.67 12.80
N SER A 521 17.78 -20.73 12.23
CA SER A 521 17.41 -19.46 12.86
C SER A 521 15.90 -19.29 13.00
N VAL A 522 15.52 -18.33 13.84
CA VAL A 522 14.14 -17.97 14.15
C VAL A 522 13.93 -16.49 13.88
N HIS A 523 12.67 -16.07 13.66
CA HIS A 523 12.31 -14.67 13.58
C HIS A 523 12.45 -14.01 14.97
N PRO A 524 13.43 -13.12 15.19
CA PRO A 524 13.66 -12.57 16.51
C PRO A 524 12.45 -11.76 17.00
N GLY A 525 11.94 -12.12 18.16
CA GLY A 525 10.78 -11.48 18.77
C GLY A 525 9.42 -12.00 18.28
N LEU A 526 9.33 -13.01 17.41
CA LEU A 526 8.05 -13.59 16.99
C LEU A 526 7.83 -14.97 17.63
N TYR A 527 6.80 -15.08 18.46
CA TYR A 527 6.47 -16.28 19.23
C TYR A 527 5.02 -16.72 18.98
N VAL A 528 4.78 -18.01 19.13
CA VAL A 528 3.45 -18.59 19.32
C VAL A 528 3.38 -19.12 20.75
N CYS A 529 2.23 -19.00 21.42
CA CYS A 529 2.08 -19.42 22.82
C CYS A 529 0.73 -20.11 23.10
N ASP A 530 0.01 -20.59 22.08
CA ASP A 530 -1.31 -21.22 22.24
C ASP A 530 -1.37 -22.69 21.80
N ALA A 531 -2.59 -23.23 21.74
CA ALA A 531 -2.88 -24.61 21.33
C ALA A 531 -2.35 -24.99 19.94
N SER A 532 -2.03 -24.02 19.08
CA SER A 532 -1.45 -24.30 17.75
C SER A 532 -0.03 -24.85 17.81
N LEU A 533 0.69 -24.66 18.94
CA LEU A 533 1.99 -25.28 19.17
C LEU A 533 1.91 -26.79 19.41
N ILE A 534 0.77 -27.28 19.91
CA ILE A 534 0.66 -28.65 20.41
C ILE A 534 0.72 -29.61 19.22
N PRO A 535 1.74 -30.49 19.14
CA PRO A 535 2.08 -31.18 17.90
C PRO A 535 1.15 -32.37 17.57
N ARG A 536 0.28 -32.77 18.50
CA ARG A 536 -0.66 -33.88 18.33
C ARG A 536 -1.80 -33.85 19.36
N SER A 537 -2.78 -34.73 19.18
CA SER A 537 -3.85 -34.98 20.14
C SER A 537 -3.33 -35.38 21.53
N VAL A 538 -3.93 -34.81 22.58
CA VAL A 538 -3.60 -35.10 23.99
C VAL A 538 -4.54 -36.16 24.60
N GLY A 539 -5.71 -36.42 23.99
CA GLY A 539 -6.66 -37.44 24.45
C GLY A 539 -7.46 -37.09 25.72
N VAL A 540 -7.22 -35.90 26.30
CA VAL A 540 -7.92 -35.31 27.45
C VAL A 540 -8.24 -33.83 27.17
N ASN A 541 -8.88 -33.09 28.08
CA ASN A 541 -9.11 -31.65 27.87
C ASN A 541 -7.76 -30.91 27.80
N PRO A 542 -7.50 -30.13 26.74
CA PRO A 542 -6.17 -29.56 26.51
C PRO A 542 -5.86 -28.30 27.31
N SER A 543 -6.84 -27.71 28.02
CA SER A 543 -6.67 -26.42 28.72
C SER A 543 -5.48 -26.40 29.67
N PHE A 544 -5.28 -27.48 30.42
CA PHE A 544 -4.17 -27.57 31.36
C PHE A 544 -2.84 -27.75 30.65
N THR A 545 -2.75 -28.66 29.68
CA THR A 545 -1.58 -28.83 28.80
C THR A 545 -1.16 -27.52 28.16
N ILE A 546 -2.10 -26.76 27.59
CA ILE A 546 -1.83 -25.46 26.96
C ILE A 546 -1.22 -24.51 28.00
N THR A 547 -1.83 -24.40 29.19
CA THR A 547 -1.32 -23.51 30.24
C THR A 547 0.10 -23.89 30.66
N ILE A 548 0.39 -25.17 30.84
CA ILE A 548 1.72 -25.68 31.23
C ILE A 548 2.77 -25.36 30.16
N VAL A 549 2.46 -25.64 28.90
CA VAL A 549 3.36 -25.33 27.78
C VAL A 549 3.57 -23.82 27.67
N SER A 550 2.53 -23.00 27.88
CA SER A 550 2.65 -21.55 27.86
C SER A 550 3.50 -21.01 29.00
N GLU A 551 3.52 -21.63 30.19
CA GLU A 551 4.44 -21.28 31.28
C GLU A 551 5.90 -21.55 30.87
N HIS A 552 6.16 -22.70 30.25
CA HIS A 552 7.48 -23.04 29.69
C HIS A 552 7.93 -22.00 28.66
N VAL A 553 7.10 -21.73 27.65
CA VAL A 553 7.39 -20.74 26.59
C VAL A 553 7.61 -19.35 27.19
N SER A 554 6.78 -18.93 28.15
CA SER A 554 6.86 -17.60 28.76
C SER A 554 8.16 -17.38 29.53
N LYS A 555 8.73 -18.42 30.15
CA LYS A 555 10.03 -18.36 30.83
C LYS A 555 11.16 -18.03 29.85
N HIS A 556 11.17 -18.68 28.68
CA HIS A 556 12.14 -18.40 27.61
C HIS A 556 11.92 -16.99 27.01
N LEU A 557 10.67 -16.65 26.73
CA LEU A 557 10.26 -15.34 26.22
C LEU A 557 10.75 -14.19 27.11
N VAL A 558 10.50 -14.25 28.43
CA VAL A 558 10.95 -13.21 29.37
C VAL A 558 12.48 -13.10 29.40
N SER A 559 13.19 -14.24 29.41
CA SER A 559 14.65 -14.24 29.32
C SER A 559 15.16 -13.53 28.06
N ASP A 560 14.55 -13.81 26.91
CA ASP A 560 14.97 -13.23 25.62
C ASP A 560 14.68 -11.73 25.53
N ILE A 561 13.55 -11.28 26.09
CA ILE A 561 13.21 -9.84 26.17
C ILE A 561 14.22 -9.11 27.05
N LEU A 562 14.50 -9.62 28.25
CA LEU A 562 15.45 -8.98 29.17
C LEU A 562 16.87 -8.93 28.59
N LYS A 563 17.31 -9.98 27.86
CA LYS A 563 18.59 -9.96 27.14
C LYS A 563 18.62 -8.86 26.08
N TYR A 564 17.54 -8.70 25.31
CA TYR A 564 17.45 -7.66 24.29
C TYR A 564 17.41 -6.25 24.90
N GLU A 565 16.64 -6.03 25.96
CA GLU A 565 16.58 -4.73 26.63
C GLU A 565 17.93 -4.34 27.23
N CYS A 566 18.68 -5.29 27.78
CA CYS A 566 20.04 -5.06 28.26
C CYS A 566 20.97 -4.62 27.12
N GLN A 567 20.94 -5.31 25.98
CA GLN A 567 21.73 -4.93 24.79
C GLN A 567 21.37 -3.53 24.26
N ARG A 568 20.07 -3.24 24.16
CA ARG A 568 19.56 -1.94 23.69
C ARG A 568 19.88 -0.81 24.68
N GLY A 569 19.85 -1.10 25.99
CA GLY A 569 20.22 -0.16 27.05
C GLY A 569 21.69 0.25 26.99
N ILE A 570 22.59 -0.71 26.68
CA ILE A 570 24.02 -0.45 26.47
C ILE A 570 24.24 0.46 25.25
N GLU A 571 23.58 0.19 24.12
CA GLU A 571 23.64 1.05 22.92
C GLU A 571 23.09 2.47 23.17
N LEU A 572 21.99 2.60 23.91
CA LEU A 572 21.40 3.91 24.26
C LEU A 572 22.24 4.69 25.27
N SER A 573 22.99 4.01 26.15
CA SER A 573 23.91 4.66 27.11
C SER A 573 25.17 5.22 26.45
N ALA A 574 25.60 4.65 25.32
CA ALA A 574 26.72 5.16 24.52
C ALA A 574 26.36 6.41 23.68
N ILE A 575 25.07 6.73 23.53
CA ILE A 575 24.57 7.85 22.70
C ILE A 575 24.08 9.04 23.55
N ASN A 576 23.89 8.85 24.87
CA ASN A 576 23.20 9.81 25.74
C ASN A 576 24.09 10.86 26.45
N ASP A 577 25.21 11.24 25.85
CA ASP A 577 26.04 12.36 26.32
C ASP A 577 25.56 13.75 25.81
N ASN A 578 24.41 13.86 25.16
CA ASN A 578 23.83 15.14 24.79
C ASN A 578 22.31 15.16 25.00
N LYS A 579 21.85 15.66 26.16
CA LYS A 579 20.43 15.96 26.41
C LYS A 579 20.21 17.46 26.57
N HIS A 580 19.58 18.06 25.55
CA HIS A 580 18.76 19.25 25.73
C HIS A 580 17.31 18.84 25.99
N SER A 581 16.77 19.33 27.10
CA SER A 581 15.37 19.22 27.50
C SER A 581 14.48 20.17 26.69
N THR A 582 13.35 19.67 26.18
CA THR A 582 12.24 20.50 25.67
C THR A 582 10.95 20.28 26.47
N PRO A 583 10.06 21.28 26.55
CA PRO A 583 8.99 21.33 27.54
C PRO A 583 7.73 20.59 27.08
N LYS A 584 7.03 20.00 28.05
CA LYS A 584 5.71 19.37 27.87
C LYS A 584 4.62 20.45 27.87
N THR A 585 3.86 20.55 26.79
CA THR A 585 2.60 21.31 26.75
C THR A 585 1.42 20.37 26.52
N ASN A 586 0.45 20.43 27.45
CA ASN A 586 -0.85 19.79 27.37
C ASN A 586 -1.69 20.41 26.24
N THR A 587 -2.22 19.59 25.32
CA THR A 587 -3.23 20.01 24.35
C THR A 587 -4.45 19.10 24.40
N ASN A 588 -5.60 19.72 24.67
CA ASN A 588 -6.95 19.12 24.65
C ASN A 588 -7.26 18.47 23.30
N ARG A 589 -7.76 17.24 23.33
CA ARG A 589 -8.17 16.46 22.15
C ARG A 589 -9.54 16.91 21.64
N SER A 590 -9.58 17.63 20.52
CA SER A 590 -10.80 17.76 19.71
C SER A 590 -11.03 16.49 18.88
N GLN A 591 -12.29 16.09 18.73
CA GLN A 591 -12.73 14.90 18.00
C GLN A 591 -12.11 14.82 16.59
N ARG A 592 -11.38 13.72 16.34
CA ARG A 592 -10.60 13.48 15.12
C ARG A 592 -11.49 13.31 13.90
N SER A 593 -11.13 14.00 12.83
CA SER A 593 -11.87 14.01 11.58
C SER A 593 -11.11 13.27 10.49
N ILE A 594 -11.37 11.98 10.38
CA ILE A 594 -10.76 11.07 9.40
C ILE A 594 -11.73 10.91 8.21
N VAL A 595 -11.19 10.81 7.00
CA VAL A 595 -11.94 10.47 5.78
C VAL A 595 -11.32 9.24 5.14
N MET A 596 -12.13 8.23 4.85
CA MET A 596 -11.72 7.01 4.15
C MET A 596 -12.13 7.09 2.69
N VAL A 597 -11.19 6.82 1.79
CA VAL A 597 -11.40 6.81 0.34
C VAL A 597 -10.95 5.47 -0.22
N LYS A 598 -11.73 4.87 -1.13
CA LYS A 598 -11.32 3.68 -1.89
C LYS A 598 -11.13 4.06 -3.36
N GLU A 599 -10.08 3.58 -3.99
CA GLU A 599 -9.76 3.92 -5.38
C GLU A 599 -9.22 2.69 -6.11
N THR A 600 -9.69 2.46 -7.34
CA THR A 600 -9.24 1.36 -8.20
C THR A 600 -8.74 1.95 -9.50
N MET A 601 -7.52 1.60 -9.92
CA MET A 601 -6.96 2.04 -11.21
C MET A 601 -6.45 0.84 -12.01
N LYS A 602 -6.53 0.93 -13.34
CA LYS A 602 -6.11 -0.14 -14.27
C LYS A 602 -5.33 0.44 -15.44
N GLY A 603 -4.36 -0.29 -15.94
CA GLY A 603 -3.57 0.13 -17.10
C GLY A 603 -2.40 -0.81 -17.36
N TYR A 604 -1.31 -0.26 -17.90
CA TYR A 604 -0.15 -1.04 -18.31
C TYR A 604 1.14 -0.46 -17.74
N VAL A 605 2.00 -1.33 -17.20
CA VAL A 605 3.33 -1.00 -16.68
C VAL A 605 4.34 -1.92 -17.34
N GLY A 606 5.37 -1.35 -17.99
CA GLY A 606 6.32 -2.13 -18.80
C GLY A 606 5.65 -2.94 -19.92
N GLY A 607 4.54 -2.44 -20.48
CA GLY A 607 3.75 -3.14 -21.51
C GLY A 607 2.84 -4.27 -20.98
N MET A 608 2.80 -4.50 -19.67
CA MET A 608 2.05 -5.59 -19.05
C MET A 608 0.85 -5.07 -18.24
N PRO A 609 -0.29 -5.80 -18.19
CA PRO A 609 -1.48 -5.34 -17.48
C PRO A 609 -1.23 -5.28 -15.96
N CYS A 610 -1.67 -4.17 -15.37
CA CYS A 610 -1.54 -3.88 -13.95
C CYS A 610 -2.82 -3.23 -13.41
N ALA A 611 -3.25 -3.65 -12.22
CA ALA A 611 -4.37 -3.04 -11.51
C ALA A 611 -3.99 -2.74 -10.06
N ILE A 612 -4.42 -1.59 -9.54
CA ILE A 612 -4.14 -1.16 -8.17
C ILE A 612 -5.43 -0.87 -7.43
N PHE A 613 -5.50 -1.37 -6.20
CA PHE A 613 -6.64 -1.24 -5.29
C PHE A 613 -6.18 -0.55 -4.02
N LEU A 614 -6.56 0.72 -3.86
CA LEU A 614 -6.12 1.59 -2.77
C LEU A 614 -7.23 1.81 -1.74
N ILE A 615 -6.84 1.78 -0.48
CA ILE A 615 -7.63 2.27 0.64
C ILE A 615 -6.83 3.39 1.30
N MET A 616 -7.34 4.61 1.23
CA MET A 616 -6.66 5.80 1.75
C MET A 616 -7.37 6.29 3.01
N LYS A 617 -6.57 6.56 4.05
CA LYS A 617 -6.99 7.21 5.29
C LYS A 617 -6.41 8.61 5.31
N MET A 618 -7.26 9.60 5.02
CA MET A 618 -6.87 11.00 4.95
C MET A 618 -6.86 11.63 6.34
N ASN A 619 -5.90 12.55 6.57
CA ASN A 619 -5.55 13.23 7.83
C ASN A 619 -4.61 12.44 8.77
N PRO A 620 -3.35 12.19 8.39
CA PRO A 620 -2.40 11.50 9.23
C PRO A 620 -1.98 12.42 10.40
N GLU A 621 -2.00 11.88 11.61
CA GLU A 621 -1.93 12.58 12.90
C GLU A 621 -0.59 13.31 13.21
N SER A 622 0.27 13.59 12.23
CA SER A 622 1.68 13.92 12.45
C SER A 622 2.10 15.40 12.36
N TRP A 623 1.17 16.36 12.25
CA TRP A 623 1.54 17.79 12.16
C TRP A 623 0.89 18.60 13.28
N LYS A 624 1.64 18.76 14.38
CA LYS A 624 1.23 19.50 15.61
C LYS A 624 1.14 21.03 15.42
N ASP A 625 1.50 21.59 14.26
CA ASP A 625 1.62 23.05 14.07
C ASP A 625 0.87 23.63 12.85
N PHE A 626 -0.33 23.13 12.52
CA PHE A 626 -1.14 23.80 11.48
C PHE A 626 -1.91 25.00 12.06
N ASN A 627 -1.26 26.17 12.10
CA ASN A 627 -1.91 27.43 12.43
C ASN A 627 -2.92 27.81 11.34
N GLN A 628 -4.21 27.89 11.68
CA GLN A 628 -5.28 28.35 10.78
C GLN A 628 -5.00 29.74 10.16
N SER A 629 -4.15 30.55 10.78
CA SER A 629 -3.72 31.86 10.26
C SER A 629 -2.77 31.82 9.06
N LYS A 630 -2.30 30.63 8.64
CA LYS A 630 -1.39 30.41 7.49
C LYS A 630 -2.06 29.76 6.27
N GLU A 631 -3.39 29.79 6.13
CA GLU A 631 -4.05 29.43 4.86
C GLU A 631 -3.57 30.27 3.65
N SER A 632 -2.86 31.37 3.91
CA SER A 632 -2.27 32.28 2.93
C SER A 632 -0.92 31.84 2.34
N LEU A 633 -0.28 30.77 2.84
CA LEU A 633 1.10 30.42 2.51
C LEU A 633 1.27 28.99 1.97
N GLY A 634 0.60 28.68 0.85
CA GLY A 634 0.97 27.59 -0.07
C GLY A 634 0.96 26.13 0.42
N GLU A 635 0.82 25.87 1.72
CA GLU A 635 0.89 24.52 2.29
C GLU A 635 -0.40 23.71 2.05
N CYS A 636 -0.22 22.41 1.75
CA CYS A 636 -1.31 21.47 1.55
C CYS A 636 -2.11 21.28 2.84
N HIS A 637 -3.42 21.43 2.77
CA HIS A 637 -4.30 21.21 3.92
C HIS A 637 -4.15 19.75 4.42
N PRO A 638 -4.01 19.50 5.74
CA PRO A 638 -3.76 18.15 6.29
C PRO A 638 -4.76 17.06 5.84
N LEU A 639 -6.04 17.43 5.66
CA LEU A 639 -7.09 16.55 5.11
C LEU A 639 -6.82 16.02 3.68
N LEU A 640 -5.85 16.57 2.94
CA LEU A 640 -5.47 16.13 1.58
C LEU A 640 -4.19 15.29 1.57
N ARG A 641 -3.65 14.97 2.75
CA ARG A 641 -2.59 13.99 2.95
C ARG A 641 -3.14 12.77 3.68
N GLY A 642 -2.55 11.60 3.46
CA GLY A 642 -3.08 10.34 3.99
C GLY A 642 -2.07 9.21 4.05
N LYS A 643 -2.43 8.16 4.80
CA LYS A 643 -1.80 6.85 4.70
C LYS A 643 -2.59 5.96 3.74
N VAL A 644 -1.90 5.06 3.06
CA VAL A 644 -2.46 4.19 2.02
C VAL A 644 -2.18 2.74 2.36
N GLY A 645 -3.21 1.90 2.22
CA GLY A 645 -3.12 0.45 2.26
C GLY A 645 -3.83 -0.16 1.04
N GLY A 646 -3.88 -1.49 0.97
CA GLY A 646 -4.47 -2.23 -0.15
C GLY A 646 -3.44 -3.09 -0.89
N TYR A 647 -3.65 -3.33 -2.18
CA TYR A 647 -2.81 -4.23 -2.97
C TYR A 647 -2.75 -3.87 -4.45
N VAL A 648 -1.73 -4.39 -5.14
CA VAL A 648 -1.48 -4.26 -6.57
C VAL A 648 -1.51 -5.65 -7.20
N GLU A 649 -2.33 -5.83 -8.22
CA GLU A 649 -2.34 -7.01 -9.08
C GLU A 649 -1.41 -6.77 -10.26
N PHE A 650 -0.21 -7.36 -10.20
CA PHE A 650 0.77 -7.25 -11.28
C PHE A 650 1.37 -8.61 -11.64
N ARG A 651 0.56 -9.42 -12.33
CA ARG A 651 0.86 -10.82 -12.70
C ARG A 651 2.08 -10.99 -13.62
N GLY A 652 2.53 -9.90 -14.25
CA GLY A 652 3.73 -9.89 -15.10
C GLY A 652 5.04 -10.01 -14.32
N ILE A 653 5.05 -9.65 -13.02
CA ILE A 653 6.24 -9.74 -12.15
C ILE A 653 6.06 -10.84 -11.11
N GLU A 654 4.96 -10.82 -10.38
CA GLU A 654 4.69 -11.73 -9.28
C GLU A 654 3.39 -12.47 -9.53
N LYS A 655 3.39 -13.79 -9.27
CA LYS A 655 2.19 -14.61 -9.46
C LYS A 655 1.08 -14.20 -8.49
N ASP A 656 1.44 -13.79 -7.28
CA ASP A 656 0.51 -13.38 -6.22
C ASP A 656 0.33 -11.85 -6.17
N ASN A 657 -0.64 -11.37 -5.39
CA ASN A 657 -0.88 -9.93 -5.23
C ASN A 657 0.27 -9.29 -4.42
N LEU A 658 0.67 -8.09 -4.82
CA LEU A 658 1.63 -7.25 -4.11
C LEU A 658 0.90 -6.39 -3.07
N TYR A 659 1.10 -6.63 -1.79
CA TYR A 659 0.39 -5.92 -0.72
C TYR A 659 1.12 -4.66 -0.28
N ILE A 660 0.39 -3.57 -0.06
CA ILE A 660 0.94 -2.31 0.46
C ILE A 660 1.21 -2.49 1.96
N ILE A 661 2.47 -2.34 2.36
CA ILE A 661 2.91 -2.46 3.76
C ILE A 661 3.32 -1.12 4.39
N ASP A 662 3.59 -0.10 3.59
CA ASP A 662 3.68 1.31 4.04
C ASP A 662 3.35 2.17 2.84
N GLY A 663 2.39 3.08 2.98
CA GLY A 663 1.92 3.89 1.87
C GLY A 663 1.60 5.31 2.32
N GLU A 664 2.07 6.30 1.57
CA GLU A 664 1.78 7.72 1.79
C GLU A 664 1.14 8.31 0.52
N VAL A 665 0.17 9.20 0.72
CA VAL A 665 -0.47 9.97 -0.35
C VAL A 665 -0.51 11.45 -0.01
N ASN A 666 -0.20 12.29 -0.99
CA ASN A 666 -0.41 13.73 -0.92
C ASN A 666 -1.16 14.18 -2.18
N LEU A 667 -2.41 14.61 -2.02
CA LEU A 667 -3.28 15.01 -3.13
C LEU A 667 -3.05 16.46 -3.59
N CYS A 668 -2.26 17.24 -2.87
CA CYS A 668 -1.93 18.61 -3.28
C CYS A 668 -0.46 18.92 -2.98
N ASP A 669 0.43 18.27 -3.69
CA ASP A 669 1.84 18.63 -3.70
C ASP A 669 2.11 19.69 -4.79
N THR A 670 3.13 20.53 -4.61
CA THR A 670 3.52 21.56 -5.59
C THR A 670 5.02 21.70 -5.65
N GLY A 671 5.57 21.73 -6.87
CA GLY A 671 6.99 21.95 -7.10
C GLY A 671 7.36 23.42 -6.93
N CYS A 672 8.58 23.68 -6.45
CA CYS A 672 9.11 25.04 -6.34
C CYS A 672 9.37 25.70 -7.72
N ARG A 673 9.65 24.89 -8.77
CA ARG A 673 9.91 25.36 -10.15
C ARG A 673 8.62 25.55 -10.98
N THR A 674 7.51 24.93 -10.58
CA THR A 674 6.24 24.92 -11.32
C THR A 674 5.07 25.36 -10.40
N PRO A 675 5.02 26.64 -9.98
CA PRO A 675 4.14 27.09 -8.90
C PRO A 675 2.64 27.03 -9.20
N PHE A 676 2.27 26.85 -10.47
CA PHE A 676 0.89 26.68 -10.94
C PHE A 676 0.51 25.21 -11.20
N THR A 677 1.48 24.31 -11.27
CA THR A 677 1.25 22.88 -11.48
C THR A 677 1.07 22.18 -10.14
N GLN A 678 0.06 21.33 -10.04
CA GLN A 678 -0.19 20.53 -8.85
C GLN A 678 0.09 19.06 -9.12
N TYR A 679 0.56 18.37 -8.09
CA TYR A 679 0.86 16.96 -8.14
C TYR A 679 0.04 16.21 -7.10
N MET A 680 -0.46 15.04 -7.49
CA MET A 680 -0.91 14.02 -6.54
C MET A 680 0.15 12.92 -6.52
N THR A 681 0.81 12.75 -5.37
CA THR A 681 1.89 11.79 -5.21
C THR A 681 1.46 10.61 -4.35
N TYR A 682 1.89 9.42 -4.75
CA TYR A 682 1.64 8.15 -4.09
C TYR A 682 2.99 7.45 -3.93
N ASP A 683 3.42 7.24 -2.69
CA ASP A 683 4.65 6.51 -2.38
C ASP A 683 4.27 5.23 -1.64
N LEU A 684 4.36 4.08 -2.33
CA LEU A 684 3.88 2.80 -1.83
C LEU A 684 5.02 1.78 -1.74
N LEU A 685 5.25 1.25 -0.55
CA LEU A 685 6.09 0.09 -0.31
C LEU A 685 5.24 -1.17 -0.38
N LEU A 686 5.59 -2.03 -1.33
CA LEU A 686 4.88 -3.26 -1.64
C LEU A 686 5.65 -4.50 -1.19
N ALA A 687 4.90 -5.55 -0.89
CA ALA A 687 5.40 -6.83 -0.45
C ALA A 687 4.78 -7.98 -1.25
N ALA A 688 5.63 -8.86 -1.77
CA ALA A 688 5.22 -10.11 -2.39
C ALA A 688 5.24 -11.27 -1.38
N SER A 689 4.46 -12.32 -1.64
CA SER A 689 4.54 -13.60 -0.90
C SER A 689 5.92 -14.27 -1.04
N SER A 690 6.61 -14.00 -2.15
CA SER A 690 8.00 -14.39 -2.40
C SER A 690 9.01 -13.73 -1.44
N GLY A 691 8.60 -12.76 -0.62
CA GLY A 691 9.48 -11.98 0.24
C GLY A 691 10.10 -10.77 -0.46
N ALA A 692 9.99 -10.66 -1.79
CA ALA A 692 10.47 -9.52 -2.53
C ALA A 692 9.74 -8.22 -2.13
N ARG A 693 10.48 -7.11 -2.10
CA ARG A 693 9.97 -5.77 -1.82
C ARG A 693 10.05 -4.91 -3.08
N TYR A 694 9.03 -4.09 -3.30
CA TYR A 694 8.97 -3.15 -4.42
C TYR A 694 8.57 -1.77 -3.93
N ILE A 695 9.08 -0.73 -4.57
CA ILE A 695 8.66 0.64 -4.36
C ILE A 695 7.87 1.06 -5.60
N LEU A 696 6.61 1.44 -5.42
CA LEU A 696 5.76 2.01 -6.44
C LEU A 696 5.59 3.50 -6.16
N LYS A 697 6.14 4.33 -7.05
CA LYS A 697 5.94 5.78 -7.05
C LYS A 697 4.92 6.14 -8.11
N GLY A 698 3.81 6.72 -7.68
CA GLY A 698 2.74 7.21 -8.54
C GLY A 698 2.69 8.74 -8.53
N LYS A 699 2.54 9.35 -9.70
CA LYS A 699 2.38 10.81 -9.84
C LYS A 699 1.26 11.14 -10.82
N LYS A 700 0.25 11.90 -10.37
CA LYS A 700 -0.70 12.60 -11.24
C LYS A 700 -0.25 14.04 -11.37
N THR A 701 -0.15 14.56 -12.59
CA THR A 701 0.29 15.93 -12.88
C THR A 701 -0.88 16.74 -13.40
N LEU A 702 -1.23 17.82 -12.70
CA LEU A 702 -2.36 18.68 -12.97
C LEU A 702 -1.84 20.04 -13.44
N ASN A 703 -1.88 20.28 -14.75
CA ASN A 703 -1.38 21.52 -15.33
C ASN A 703 -2.50 22.57 -15.46
N PRO A 704 -2.20 23.87 -15.35
CA PRO A 704 -3.20 24.94 -15.41
C PRO A 704 -3.69 25.22 -16.86
N TYR A 705 -4.30 24.23 -17.52
CA TYR A 705 -4.81 24.34 -18.88
C TYR A 705 -6.30 24.70 -18.95
N LEU A 706 -6.70 25.47 -19.97
CA LEU A 706 -8.04 26.05 -20.11
C LEU A 706 -9.11 25.09 -20.70
N PHE A 707 -8.74 23.94 -21.25
CA PHE A 707 -9.70 22.98 -21.81
C PHE A 707 -9.95 21.78 -20.87
N GLY A 708 -11.22 21.62 -20.47
CA GLY A 708 -11.67 20.56 -19.53
C GLY A 708 -11.44 19.11 -19.99
N LEU A 709 -11.24 18.86 -21.29
CA LEU A 709 -10.93 17.52 -21.83
C LEU A 709 -9.59 16.97 -21.32
N TYR A 710 -8.56 17.82 -21.20
CA TYR A 710 -7.24 17.41 -20.71
C TYR A 710 -7.23 17.27 -19.18
N ALA A 711 -7.97 18.13 -18.47
CA ALA A 711 -8.12 18.07 -17.02
C ALA A 711 -8.68 16.72 -16.56
N TRP A 712 -9.62 16.14 -17.31
CA TRP A 712 -10.12 14.80 -17.01
C TRP A 712 -9.01 13.74 -17.07
N ARG A 713 -8.28 13.66 -18.19
CA ARG A 713 -7.17 12.71 -18.34
C ARG A 713 -6.16 12.89 -17.20
N GLU A 714 -5.69 14.11 -16.95
CA GLU A 714 -4.71 14.41 -15.90
C GLU A 714 -5.18 14.05 -14.47
N THR A 715 -6.46 14.23 -14.15
CA THR A 715 -7.00 13.89 -12.82
C THR A 715 -7.21 12.38 -12.63
N THR A 716 -7.42 11.64 -13.73
CA THR A 716 -7.71 10.19 -13.70
C THR A 716 -6.51 9.30 -14.04
N THR A 717 -5.47 9.85 -14.67
CA THR A 717 -4.26 9.15 -15.08
C THR A 717 -3.17 9.26 -14.00
N LEU A 718 -2.67 8.12 -13.55
CA LEU A 718 -1.52 7.98 -12.69
C LEU A 718 -0.32 7.47 -13.49
N GLN A 719 0.74 8.26 -13.58
CA GLN A 719 2.03 7.78 -14.06
C GLN A 719 2.71 7.00 -12.95
N VAL A 720 3.13 5.78 -13.25
CA VAL A 720 3.65 4.84 -12.25
C VAL A 720 5.06 4.41 -12.61
N ARG A 721 5.91 4.37 -11.60
CA ARG A 721 7.25 3.78 -11.65
C ARG A 721 7.36 2.72 -10.56
N ILE A 722 7.74 1.51 -10.95
CA ILE A 722 7.95 0.38 -10.04
C ILE A 722 9.42 -0.01 -10.05
N GLU A 723 10.01 -0.09 -8.87
CA GLU A 723 11.41 -0.45 -8.64
C GLU A 723 11.48 -1.62 -7.65
N LYS A 724 12.25 -2.66 -7.96
CA LYS A 724 12.51 -3.76 -7.02
C LYS A 724 13.59 -3.33 -6.03
N VAL A 725 13.34 -3.52 -4.74
CA VAL A 725 14.34 -3.23 -3.70
C VAL A 725 15.37 -4.36 -3.71
N SER A 726 16.61 -4.04 -4.07
CA SER A 726 17.72 -5.01 -4.01
C SER A 726 18.22 -5.15 -2.57
N GLU A 727 18.39 -6.38 -2.09
CA GLU A 727 18.99 -6.67 -0.79
C GLU A 727 20.53 -6.52 -0.80
N ASN A 728 21.16 -6.52 -1.99
CA ASN A 728 22.60 -6.33 -2.16
C ASN A 728 22.87 -5.12 -3.08
N HIS A 729 23.75 -4.21 -2.65
CA HIS A 729 24.16 -2.99 -3.36
C HIS A 729 24.93 -3.22 -4.69
N SER A 730 24.83 -4.39 -5.33
CA SER A 730 25.35 -4.56 -6.68
C SER A 730 24.50 -3.74 -7.65
N MET A 731 25.04 -2.59 -8.06
CA MET A 731 24.47 -1.58 -8.97
C MET A 731 24.09 -2.07 -10.39
N ASN A 732 24.12 -3.37 -10.66
CA ASN A 732 23.88 -3.92 -11.99
C ASN A 732 22.52 -4.64 -12.00
N ASP A 733 21.57 -4.06 -12.72
CA ASP A 733 20.21 -4.54 -13.04
C ASP A 733 19.06 -4.22 -12.06
N VAL A 734 18.90 -2.94 -11.68
CA VAL A 734 17.59 -2.45 -11.22
C VAL A 734 16.66 -2.33 -12.43
N SER A 735 15.77 -3.30 -12.61
CA SER A 735 14.69 -3.22 -13.59
C SER A 735 13.66 -2.18 -13.13
N ILE A 736 13.79 -0.97 -13.66
CA ILE A 736 12.81 0.11 -13.49
C ILE A 736 11.73 -0.10 -14.54
N LEU A 737 10.48 -0.27 -14.11
CA LEU A 737 9.34 -0.38 -15.00
C LEU A 737 8.46 0.86 -14.87
N GLU A 738 8.15 1.49 -16.00
CA GLU A 738 7.31 2.68 -16.07
C GLU A 738 6.00 2.36 -16.81
N GLY A 739 4.94 3.09 -16.49
CA GLY A 739 3.61 2.85 -17.05
C GLY A 739 2.57 3.89 -16.71
N GLU A 740 1.38 3.69 -17.27
CA GLU A 740 0.20 4.54 -17.07
C GLU A 740 -0.96 3.69 -16.54
N LEU A 741 -1.55 4.11 -15.42
CA LEU A 741 -2.81 3.56 -14.89
C LEU A 741 -3.89 4.63 -14.98
N SER A 742 -5.12 4.24 -15.31
CA SER A 742 -6.26 5.16 -15.39
C SER A 742 -7.43 4.68 -14.53
N ILE A 743 -8.21 5.63 -14.06
CA ILE A 743 -9.45 5.38 -13.31
C ILE A 743 -10.62 5.48 -14.29
N SER A 744 -11.44 4.43 -14.35
CA SER A 744 -12.66 4.49 -15.16
C SER A 744 -13.73 5.36 -14.48
N ILE A 745 -14.64 5.93 -15.27
CA ILE A 745 -15.77 6.74 -14.76
C ILE A 745 -16.57 5.97 -13.69
N LEU A 746 -16.80 4.67 -13.93
CA LEU A 746 -17.55 3.82 -13.01
C LEU A 746 -16.80 3.64 -11.67
N GLU A 747 -15.49 3.42 -11.70
CA GLU A 747 -14.67 3.30 -10.48
C GLU A 747 -14.54 4.63 -9.75
N LEU A 748 -14.48 5.76 -10.46
CA LEU A 748 -14.48 7.09 -9.84
C LEU A 748 -15.81 7.36 -9.12
N LEU A 749 -16.95 7.04 -9.74
CA LEU A 749 -18.27 7.17 -9.10
C LEU A 749 -18.37 6.28 -7.85
N LYS A 750 -17.88 5.03 -7.92
CA LYS A 750 -17.78 4.14 -6.75
C LYS A 750 -16.91 4.74 -5.66
N SER A 751 -15.78 5.36 -6.01
CA SER A 751 -14.89 6.03 -5.07
C SER A 751 -15.63 7.13 -4.29
N PHE A 752 -16.33 8.01 -5.01
CA PHE A 752 -17.14 9.08 -4.39
C PHE A 752 -18.27 8.55 -3.51
N LEU A 753 -18.99 7.52 -3.95
CA LEU A 753 -20.05 6.87 -3.16
C LEU A 753 -19.49 6.13 -1.93
N SER A 754 -18.23 5.69 -1.98
CA SER A 754 -17.57 4.96 -0.89
C SER A 754 -16.98 5.85 0.22
N LEU A 755 -17.01 7.18 0.05
CA LEU A 755 -16.47 8.15 1.00
C LEU A 755 -17.16 8.05 2.38
N LYS A 756 -16.37 7.75 3.41
CA LYS A 756 -16.84 7.67 4.81
C LYS A 756 -16.07 8.66 5.69
N GLY A 757 -16.75 9.23 6.69
CA GLY A 757 -16.13 10.11 7.70
C GLY A 757 -16.88 11.43 7.92
N LYS A 758 -16.76 12.00 9.13
CA LYS A 758 -17.49 13.22 9.54
C LYS A 758 -17.14 14.45 8.69
N LYS A 759 -15.92 14.55 8.16
CA LYS A 759 -15.44 15.68 7.33
C LYS A 759 -15.45 15.40 5.82
N ARG A 760 -16.24 14.44 5.34
CA ARG A 760 -16.32 14.12 3.89
C ARG A 760 -16.66 15.35 3.03
N GLY A 761 -17.60 16.20 3.48
CA GLY A 761 -18.00 17.41 2.75
C GLY A 761 -16.86 18.44 2.68
N GLN A 762 -16.14 18.65 3.79
CA GLN A 762 -14.98 19.53 3.81
C GLN A 762 -13.83 18.98 2.95
N PHE A 763 -13.59 17.66 2.96
CA PHE A 763 -12.61 17.02 2.09
C PHE A 763 -12.92 17.26 0.61
N ILE A 764 -14.17 17.01 0.19
CA ILE A 764 -14.62 17.27 -1.19
C ILE A 764 -14.47 18.75 -1.52
N SER A 765 -14.89 19.66 -0.63
CA SER A 765 -14.77 21.10 -0.84
C SER A 765 -13.31 21.53 -1.03
N LEU A 766 -12.39 21.01 -0.20
CA LEU A 766 -10.96 21.32 -0.31
C LEU A 766 -10.35 20.77 -1.60
N LEU A 767 -10.67 19.53 -1.96
CA LEU A 767 -10.21 18.92 -3.21
C LEU A 767 -10.77 19.68 -4.44
N LEU A 768 -12.01 20.14 -4.38
CA LEU A 768 -12.61 20.93 -5.44
C LEU A 768 -12.03 22.34 -5.51
N LYS A 769 -11.79 23.00 -4.38
CA LYS A 769 -11.04 24.28 -4.31
C LYS A 769 -9.66 24.14 -4.95
N THR A 770 -8.99 23.01 -4.72
CA THR A 770 -7.72 22.67 -5.37
C THR A 770 -7.87 22.66 -6.89
N PHE A 771 -8.86 21.95 -7.45
CA PHE A 771 -9.10 21.91 -8.90
C PHE A 771 -9.52 23.25 -9.50
N VAL A 772 -10.44 23.98 -8.84
CA VAL A 772 -10.87 25.32 -9.25
C VAL A 772 -9.68 26.27 -9.26
N ARG A 773 -8.80 26.20 -8.26
CA ARG A 773 -7.58 27.03 -8.21
C ARG A 773 -6.65 26.78 -9.38
N THR A 774 -6.46 25.52 -9.79
CA THR A 774 -5.53 25.12 -10.86
C THR A 774 -6.07 25.42 -12.24
N TYR A 775 -7.29 24.92 -12.53
CA TYR A 775 -7.82 24.94 -13.89
C TYR A 775 -8.60 26.23 -14.21
N ILE A 776 -9.27 26.83 -13.21
CA ILE A 776 -10.14 28.00 -13.42
C ILE A 776 -9.43 29.30 -13.01
N LEU A 777 -9.01 29.42 -11.76
CA LEU A 777 -8.43 30.66 -11.24
C LEU A 777 -6.97 30.86 -11.65
N GLN A 778 -6.24 29.77 -11.92
CA GLN A 778 -4.80 29.76 -12.24
C GLN A 778 -3.97 30.57 -11.25
N ILE A 779 -4.21 30.42 -9.94
CA ILE A 779 -3.48 31.16 -8.88
C ILE A 779 -2.33 30.29 -8.35
N PRO A 780 -1.07 30.76 -8.36
CA PRO A 780 0.07 29.97 -7.91
C PRO A 780 -0.03 29.69 -6.40
N ARG A 781 0.38 28.50 -5.94
CA ARG A 781 0.37 28.18 -4.49
C ARG A 781 1.58 28.74 -3.75
N LEU A 782 2.72 28.78 -4.42
CA LEU A 782 3.97 29.30 -3.87
C LEU A 782 4.35 30.56 -4.65
N THR A 783 4.46 31.69 -3.96
CA THR A 783 5.14 32.88 -4.48
C THR A 783 6.63 32.68 -4.30
N TYR A 784 7.35 32.48 -5.40
CA TYR A 784 8.80 32.51 -5.40
C TYR A 784 9.25 33.89 -4.93
N LYS A 785 9.88 33.99 -3.75
CA LYS A 785 10.72 35.15 -3.45
C LYS A 785 11.87 35.08 -4.42
N ASN A 786 11.98 36.04 -5.34
CA ASN A 786 13.12 36.17 -6.25
C ASN A 786 14.40 35.87 -5.46
N SER A 787 15.02 34.73 -5.75
CA SER A 787 16.35 34.45 -5.27
C SER A 787 17.23 35.61 -5.69
N THR A 788 18.02 36.12 -4.75
CA THR A 788 19.09 37.07 -5.03
C THR A 788 19.92 36.54 -6.20
N PRO A 789 20.30 37.39 -7.18
CA PRO A 789 21.12 36.95 -8.30
C PRO A 789 22.36 36.27 -7.72
N MET A 790 22.52 34.98 -7.99
CA MET A 790 23.82 34.35 -7.81
C MET A 790 24.70 35.02 -8.87
N GLY A 791 25.80 35.65 -8.44
CA GLY A 791 26.66 36.44 -9.33
C GLY A 791 26.98 35.67 -10.60
N PHE A 792 27.01 36.37 -11.74
CA PHE A 792 27.56 35.81 -12.96
C PHE A 792 28.87 35.11 -12.62
N LEU A 793 29.10 33.92 -13.18
CA LEU A 793 30.43 33.33 -13.15
C LEU A 793 31.34 34.29 -13.91
N GLU A 794 32.03 35.18 -13.17
CA GLU A 794 33.03 36.07 -13.72
C GLU A 794 34.08 35.24 -14.46
N ASN A 795 34.19 35.49 -15.77
CA ASN A 795 35.34 35.22 -16.62
C ASN A 795 35.98 33.82 -16.52
N LEU A 796 35.27 32.79 -17.00
CA LEU A 796 35.92 31.53 -17.43
C LEU A 796 36.41 31.57 -18.89
N CYS A 797 35.90 32.49 -19.73
CA CYS A 797 36.30 32.63 -21.14
C CYS A 797 36.99 33.99 -21.34
N GLY A 798 38.32 33.99 -21.50
CA GLY A 798 39.15 35.19 -21.38
C GLY A 798 39.15 36.16 -22.57
N TYR A 799 38.67 35.80 -23.76
CA TYR A 799 38.66 36.71 -24.91
C TYR A 799 37.48 36.42 -25.86
N THR A 800 36.48 37.30 -25.88
CA THR A 800 35.40 37.31 -26.90
C THR A 800 35.62 38.48 -27.85
N SER A 801 35.88 38.21 -29.12
CA SER A 801 35.97 39.25 -30.15
C SER A 801 34.66 39.34 -30.92
N ARG A 802 33.96 40.47 -30.80
CA ARG A 802 32.76 40.74 -31.58
C ARG A 802 33.16 41.37 -32.91
N ILE A 803 32.74 40.76 -34.01
CA ILE A 803 33.05 41.20 -35.37
C ILE A 803 31.75 41.67 -36.02
N GLU A 804 31.72 42.93 -36.46
CA GLU A 804 30.61 43.49 -37.21
C GLU A 804 30.77 43.18 -38.71
N ILE A 805 29.67 42.74 -39.34
CA ILE A 805 29.63 42.34 -40.74
C ILE A 805 28.48 43.09 -41.38
N THR A 806 28.74 43.81 -42.48
CA THR A 806 27.69 44.44 -43.29
C THR A 806 27.25 43.45 -44.36
N THR A 807 25.97 43.10 -44.38
CA THR A 807 25.39 42.19 -45.37
C THR A 807 25.19 42.87 -46.71
N GLU A 808 24.97 42.08 -47.77
CA GLU A 808 24.76 42.61 -49.14
C GLU A 808 23.56 43.55 -49.25
N ASP A 809 22.53 43.37 -48.42
CA ASP A 809 21.36 44.24 -48.34
C ASP A 809 21.55 45.46 -47.42
N GLY A 810 22.77 45.71 -46.94
CA GLY A 810 23.14 46.90 -46.18
C GLY A 810 22.81 46.85 -44.68
N ILE A 811 22.52 45.68 -44.11
CA ILE A 811 22.25 45.52 -42.68
C ILE A 811 23.53 45.12 -41.94
N THR A 812 23.81 45.77 -40.82
CA THR A 812 24.92 45.38 -39.94
C THR A 812 24.47 44.27 -39.01
N ILE A 813 25.12 43.11 -39.12
CA ILE A 813 24.99 41.97 -38.20
C ILE A 813 26.29 41.77 -37.44
N SER A 814 26.30 40.93 -36.41
CA SER A 814 27.53 40.63 -35.67
C SER A 814 27.78 39.13 -35.53
N CYS A 815 29.05 38.74 -35.49
CA CYS A 815 29.48 37.40 -35.17
C CYS A 815 30.45 37.45 -33.98
N THR A 816 30.17 36.66 -32.95
CA THR A 816 31.04 36.59 -31.76
C THR A 816 31.98 35.39 -31.92
N LYS A 817 33.30 35.64 -31.97
CA LYS A 817 34.33 34.61 -31.91
C LYS A 817 34.71 34.37 -30.46
N PHE A 818 34.58 33.13 -29.98
CA PHE A 818 34.97 32.77 -28.63
C PHE A 818 36.42 32.27 -28.59
N SER A 819 37.20 32.72 -27.60
CA SER A 819 38.52 32.17 -27.29
C SER A 819 38.74 32.09 -25.77
N CYS A 820 39.34 30.98 -25.33
CA CYS A 820 39.49 30.69 -23.90
C CYS A 820 40.96 30.53 -23.52
N ALA A 821 41.42 31.28 -22.51
CA ALA A 821 42.78 31.18 -21.98
C ALA A 821 43.06 29.85 -21.25
N GLN A 822 42.03 29.15 -20.76
CA GLN A 822 42.16 27.85 -20.08
C GLN A 822 42.33 26.67 -21.04
N TYR A 823 41.95 26.86 -22.31
CA TYR A 823 42.15 25.91 -23.39
C TYR A 823 42.95 26.60 -24.49
N PRO A 824 44.24 26.96 -24.25
CA PRO A 824 45.09 27.43 -25.34
C PRO A 824 45.04 26.34 -26.40
N SER A 825 44.76 26.73 -27.65
CA SER A 825 44.62 25.84 -28.81
C SER A 825 45.62 24.70 -28.67
N ARG A 826 45.17 23.54 -28.17
CA ARG A 826 46.05 22.41 -27.96
C ARG A 826 46.38 21.94 -29.36
N VAL A 827 47.49 22.43 -29.90
CA VAL A 827 48.20 21.82 -31.02
C VAL A 827 48.75 20.49 -30.49
N ARG A 828 47.85 19.54 -30.21
CA ARG A 828 48.20 18.13 -30.08
C ARG A 828 48.13 17.57 -31.49
N GLU A 829 49.31 17.38 -32.05
CA GLU A 829 49.58 16.54 -33.23
C GLU A 829 48.73 16.84 -34.48
N GLY A 830 49.15 17.85 -35.24
CA GLY A 830 49.18 17.77 -36.71
C GLY A 830 47.90 18.05 -37.53
N LYS A 831 46.71 18.23 -36.95
CA LYS A 831 45.51 18.64 -37.73
C LYS A 831 44.68 19.71 -37.04
N GLN A 832 44.59 20.89 -37.65
CA GLN A 832 43.70 21.97 -37.24
C GLN A 832 42.26 21.58 -37.59
N ARG A 833 41.37 21.46 -36.59
CA ARG A 833 39.95 21.06 -36.76
C ARG A 833 39.15 22.09 -37.53
N ASN A 834 38.00 21.76 -38.10
CA ASN A 834 37.17 22.73 -38.82
C ASN A 834 36.47 23.71 -37.85
N PRO A 835 36.27 24.99 -38.23
CA PRO A 835 35.50 25.95 -37.43
C PRO A 835 34.02 25.55 -37.32
N VAL A 836 33.37 25.92 -36.23
CA VAL A 836 31.95 25.66 -35.95
C VAL A 836 31.20 26.99 -35.85
N ILE A 837 30.17 27.17 -36.67
CA ILE A 837 29.22 28.28 -36.57
C ILE A 837 27.94 27.83 -35.84
N LEU A 838 27.59 28.55 -34.79
CA LEU A 838 26.38 28.39 -33.99
C LEU A 838 25.35 29.43 -34.43
N ILE A 839 24.15 28.99 -34.77
CA ILE A 839 23.08 29.85 -35.31
C ILE A 839 21.85 29.73 -34.40
N ASN A 840 21.62 30.78 -33.61
CA ASN A 840 20.52 30.84 -32.65
C ASN A 840 19.14 30.73 -33.31
N GLY A 841 18.15 30.44 -32.46
CA GLY A 841 16.74 30.52 -32.82
C GLY A 841 16.22 31.96 -32.89
N TYR A 842 14.92 32.11 -32.71
CA TYR A 842 14.28 33.43 -32.76
C TYR A 842 14.53 34.19 -31.45
N SER A 843 15.28 35.31 -31.52
CA SER A 843 15.40 36.30 -30.44
C SER A 843 15.91 35.79 -29.07
N THR A 844 16.51 34.60 -29.01
CA THR A 844 16.96 33.91 -27.79
C THR A 844 18.36 33.35 -27.95
N GLU A 845 19.21 33.55 -26.94
CA GLU A 845 20.53 32.92 -26.85
C GLU A 845 20.39 31.48 -26.35
N SER A 846 20.87 30.51 -27.14
CA SER A 846 20.75 29.08 -26.83
C SER A 846 22.08 28.38 -26.58
N TYR A 847 23.20 29.01 -26.97
CA TYR A 847 24.51 28.34 -27.04
C TYR A 847 25.55 28.85 -26.05
N TYR A 848 25.39 30.08 -25.58
CA TYR A 848 26.23 30.72 -24.57
C TYR A 848 25.39 31.07 -23.35
N LEU A 849 25.64 30.39 -22.23
CA LEU A 849 24.84 30.47 -21.00
C LEU A 849 25.72 30.93 -19.84
N PRO A 850 25.85 32.24 -19.56
CA PRO A 850 26.81 32.77 -18.59
C PRO A 850 26.53 32.34 -17.15
N THR A 851 25.32 31.86 -16.87
CA THR A 851 24.91 31.35 -15.55
C THR A 851 25.21 29.87 -15.33
N GLU A 852 25.57 29.11 -16.37
CA GLU A 852 25.87 27.69 -16.27
C GLU A 852 27.37 27.42 -16.40
N PRO A 853 27.92 26.41 -15.72
CA PRO A 853 29.35 26.07 -15.81
C PRO A 853 29.73 25.42 -17.15
N ILE A 854 28.79 24.76 -17.82
CA ILE A 854 29.02 24.06 -19.10
C ILE A 854 27.89 24.39 -20.07
N ASP A 855 28.22 25.04 -21.18
CA ASP A 855 27.35 25.26 -22.33
C ASP A 855 27.94 24.62 -23.61
N LEU A 856 27.18 24.65 -24.71
CA LEU A 856 27.64 24.02 -25.96
C LEU A 856 28.86 24.75 -26.54
N ALA A 857 28.92 26.08 -26.47
CA ALA A 857 30.06 26.86 -26.95
C ALA A 857 31.36 26.43 -26.23
N ARG A 858 31.34 26.35 -24.89
CA ARG A 858 32.49 25.88 -24.08
C ARG A 858 32.82 24.42 -24.32
N THR A 859 31.81 23.56 -24.53
CA THR A 859 32.03 22.15 -24.84
C THR A 859 32.79 21.99 -26.17
N LEU A 860 32.41 22.74 -27.20
CA LEU A 860 33.08 22.72 -28.52
C LEU A 860 34.49 23.34 -28.48
N LEU A 861 34.68 24.41 -27.70
CA LEU A 861 36.02 24.98 -27.44
C LEU A 861 36.93 23.98 -26.73
N GLY A 862 36.42 23.26 -25.72
CA GLY A 862 37.15 22.20 -25.01
C GLY A 862 37.54 21.02 -25.91
N GLU A 863 36.77 20.78 -26.97
CA GLU A 863 37.07 19.81 -28.03
C GLU A 863 38.10 20.33 -29.06
N GLY A 864 38.49 21.60 -29.00
CA GLY A 864 39.53 22.20 -29.85
C GLY A 864 39.03 22.80 -31.15
N HIS A 865 37.74 23.15 -31.27
CA HIS A 865 37.19 23.85 -32.43
C HIS A 865 37.25 25.37 -32.28
N ASP A 866 37.39 26.09 -33.39
CA ASP A 866 37.16 27.53 -33.47
C ASP A 866 35.64 27.79 -33.48
N VAL A 867 35.10 28.38 -32.41
CA VAL A 867 33.64 28.53 -32.23
C VAL A 867 33.18 29.96 -32.50
N TRP A 868 32.20 30.09 -33.40
CA TRP A 868 31.60 31.35 -33.84
C TRP A 868 30.10 31.34 -33.57
N LEU A 869 29.54 32.44 -33.08
CA LEU A 869 28.10 32.59 -32.84
C LEU A 869 27.54 33.74 -33.69
N LEU A 870 26.62 33.40 -34.58
CA LEU A 870 25.94 34.36 -35.46
C LEU A 870 24.80 35.06 -34.72
N GLN A 871 24.90 36.38 -34.61
CA GLN A 871 23.84 37.26 -34.14
C GLN A 871 23.23 37.98 -35.35
N SER A 872 22.31 37.28 -36.02
CA SER A 872 21.61 37.74 -37.22
C SER A 872 20.64 38.91 -36.93
N ARG A 873 19.92 39.37 -37.96
CA ARG A 873 18.84 40.38 -37.81
C ARG A 873 17.65 39.94 -36.93
N LEU A 874 17.61 38.67 -36.54
CA LEU A 874 16.67 38.12 -35.54
C LEU A 874 17.12 38.36 -34.10
N HIS A 875 18.39 38.73 -33.89
CA HIS A 875 18.99 38.88 -32.57
C HIS A 875 18.62 40.23 -31.94
N PRO A 876 18.37 40.31 -30.63
CA PRO A 876 18.02 41.58 -29.95
C PRO A 876 19.06 42.71 -30.11
N LEU A 877 20.32 42.38 -30.38
CA LEU A 877 21.39 43.35 -30.61
C LEU A 877 21.34 44.00 -32.00
N ASN A 878 20.71 43.36 -32.99
CA ASN A 878 20.66 43.82 -34.38
C ASN A 878 19.21 43.83 -34.90
N PRO A 879 18.24 44.48 -34.21
CA PRO A 879 16.83 44.31 -34.54
C PRO A 879 16.44 45.10 -35.79
N SER A 880 15.84 44.43 -36.79
CA SER A 880 15.28 45.08 -37.97
C SER A 880 13.74 45.17 -37.93
N ASN A 881 13.18 46.25 -38.47
CA ASN A 881 11.73 46.45 -38.60
C ASN A 881 11.14 45.84 -39.88
N ASP A 882 11.98 45.40 -40.82
CA ASP A 882 11.51 44.85 -42.08
C ASP A 882 12.48 43.79 -42.63
N PHE A 883 12.06 42.52 -42.54
CA PHE A 883 12.78 41.37 -43.08
C PHE A 883 11.91 40.10 -42.98
N THR A 884 12.34 39.06 -43.69
CA THR A 884 11.79 37.71 -43.69
C THR A 884 12.85 36.70 -43.21
N ILE A 885 12.42 35.49 -42.82
CA ILE A 885 13.37 34.39 -42.51
C ILE A 885 14.23 34.03 -43.74
N ALA A 886 13.73 34.24 -44.96
CA ALA A 886 14.51 33.99 -46.17
C ALA A 886 15.69 34.96 -46.28
N ASP A 887 15.54 36.20 -45.85
CA ASP A 887 16.63 37.20 -45.86
C ASP A 887 17.79 36.79 -44.95
N VAL A 888 17.50 36.14 -43.82
CA VAL A 888 18.53 35.57 -42.93
C VAL A 888 19.34 34.49 -43.66
N GLY A 889 18.66 33.60 -44.39
CA GLY A 889 19.32 32.56 -45.19
C GLY A 889 20.06 33.10 -46.41
N ARG A 890 19.54 34.17 -47.03
CA ARG A 890 20.06 34.77 -48.25
C ARG A 890 21.23 35.72 -48.02
N PHE A 891 21.25 36.45 -46.91
CA PHE A 891 22.23 37.52 -46.67
C PHE A 891 23.05 37.29 -45.40
N ASP A 892 22.43 36.94 -44.27
CA ASP A 892 23.14 36.89 -42.98
C ASP A 892 24.08 35.69 -42.85
N ILE A 893 23.57 34.48 -43.13
CA ILE A 893 24.35 33.24 -43.02
C ILE A 893 25.52 33.21 -44.02
N PRO A 894 25.34 33.56 -45.32
CA PRO A 894 26.44 33.62 -46.27
C PRO A 894 27.51 34.64 -45.87
N ALA A 895 27.11 35.84 -45.41
CA ALA A 895 28.06 36.86 -44.97
C ALA A 895 28.91 36.39 -43.78
N ALA A 896 28.30 35.69 -42.82
CA ALA A 896 29.01 35.12 -41.67
C ALA A 896 29.99 34.01 -42.08
N ILE A 897 29.56 33.07 -42.95
CA ILE A 897 30.43 31.98 -43.42
C ILE A 897 31.59 32.54 -44.25
N ASN A 898 31.33 33.47 -45.16
CA ASN A 898 32.38 34.13 -45.95
C ASN A 898 33.40 34.81 -45.03
N LYS A 899 32.96 35.47 -43.96
CA LYS A 899 33.87 36.10 -43.00
C LYS A 899 34.74 35.11 -42.25
N ILE A 900 34.18 33.95 -41.86
CA ILE A 900 34.95 32.87 -41.23
C ILE A 900 36.01 32.35 -42.21
N LEU A 901 35.65 32.12 -43.48
CA LEU A 901 36.56 31.63 -44.51
C LEU A 901 37.66 32.64 -44.86
N GLU A 902 37.37 33.95 -44.85
CA GLU A 902 38.37 35.02 -44.99
C GLU A 902 39.41 34.98 -43.86
N MET A 903 38.99 34.71 -42.62
CA MET A 903 39.85 34.79 -41.44
C MET A 903 40.61 33.50 -41.14
N ASP A 904 40.06 32.33 -41.47
CA ASP A 904 40.64 31.01 -41.17
C ASP A 904 41.39 30.37 -42.37
N GLY A 905 41.44 31.06 -43.52
CA GLY A 905 42.06 30.61 -44.77
C GLY A 905 41.10 29.81 -45.67
N SER A 906 41.10 30.11 -46.96
CA SER A 906 40.11 29.71 -47.99
C SER A 906 39.99 28.19 -48.30
N CYS A 907 40.57 27.31 -47.48
CA CYS A 907 40.61 25.86 -47.71
C CYS A 907 39.89 25.01 -46.63
N ARG A 908 39.35 25.62 -45.56
CA ARG A 908 38.64 24.90 -44.46
C ARG A 908 37.13 24.86 -44.68
N LYS A 909 36.48 23.78 -44.23
CA LYS A 909 35.02 23.65 -44.24
C LYS A 909 34.46 24.06 -42.88
N VAL A 910 33.21 24.50 -42.82
CA VAL A 910 32.55 24.97 -41.58
C VAL A 910 31.51 23.94 -41.12
N HIS A 911 31.50 23.60 -39.83
CA HIS A 911 30.40 22.85 -39.22
C HIS A 911 29.29 23.81 -38.79
N VAL A 912 28.04 23.50 -39.13
CA VAL A 912 26.88 24.35 -38.80
C VAL A 912 26.04 23.67 -37.72
N VAL A 913 25.82 24.36 -36.59
CA VAL A 913 24.86 23.92 -35.56
C VAL A 913 23.79 24.99 -35.44
N ALA A 914 22.54 24.61 -35.71
CA ALA A 914 21.43 25.56 -35.83
C ALA A 914 20.21 25.16 -34.99
N HIS A 915 19.62 26.12 -34.29
CA HIS A 915 18.45 25.92 -33.42
C HIS A 915 17.21 26.61 -33.99
N CYS A 916 16.05 25.96 -33.95
CA CYS A 916 14.75 26.56 -34.26
C CYS A 916 14.75 27.31 -35.61
N VAL A 917 14.45 28.62 -35.63
CA VAL A 917 14.44 29.41 -36.87
C VAL A 917 15.81 29.49 -37.54
N GLY A 918 16.91 29.36 -36.78
CA GLY A 918 18.24 29.16 -37.33
C GLY A 918 18.32 27.91 -38.20
N GLY A 919 17.67 26.81 -37.80
CA GLY A 919 17.57 25.59 -38.60
C GLY A 919 16.83 25.81 -39.93
N LEU A 920 15.73 26.57 -39.92
CA LEU A 920 15.00 26.94 -41.13
C LEU A 920 15.86 27.80 -42.06
N ALA A 921 16.49 28.85 -41.51
CA ALA A 921 17.33 29.77 -42.26
C ALA A 921 18.57 29.09 -42.86
N SER A 922 19.21 28.17 -42.14
CA SER A 922 20.33 27.38 -42.64
C SER A 922 19.93 26.53 -43.85
N HIS A 923 18.78 25.86 -43.79
CA HIS A 923 18.30 25.08 -44.94
C HIS A 923 17.91 25.99 -46.12
N ILE A 924 17.32 27.17 -45.87
CA ILE A 924 17.07 28.17 -46.93
C ILE A 924 18.38 28.63 -47.58
N SER A 925 19.43 28.89 -46.81
CA SER A 925 20.74 29.30 -47.30
C SER A 925 21.39 28.24 -48.20
N LEU A 926 21.38 26.99 -47.74
CA LEU A 926 22.03 25.87 -48.41
C LEU A 926 21.22 25.38 -49.63
N MET A 927 19.93 25.10 -49.45
CA MET A 927 19.06 24.65 -50.55
C MET A 927 18.74 25.79 -51.53
N GLY A 928 18.77 27.05 -51.09
CA GLY A 928 18.68 28.23 -51.95
C GLY A 928 19.94 28.47 -52.78
N GLY A 929 21.06 27.82 -52.46
CA GLY A 929 22.33 27.97 -53.18
C GLY A 929 23.11 29.24 -52.82
N HIS A 930 22.77 29.88 -51.70
CA HIS A 930 23.48 31.06 -51.19
C HIS A 930 24.79 30.69 -50.48
N VAL A 931 24.90 29.45 -49.98
CA VAL A 931 26.14 28.86 -49.47
C VAL A 931 26.40 27.56 -50.24
N SER A 932 27.62 27.42 -50.77
CA SER A 932 28.04 26.19 -51.45
C SER A 932 28.18 25.04 -50.45
N SER A 933 27.70 23.85 -50.83
CA SER A 933 27.90 22.62 -50.06
C SER A 933 29.38 22.26 -49.86
N SER A 934 30.26 22.73 -50.74
CA SER A 934 31.72 22.56 -50.60
C SER A 934 32.30 23.26 -49.39
N CYS A 935 31.65 24.32 -48.89
CA CYS A 935 32.07 25.10 -47.73
C CYS A 935 31.60 24.50 -46.40
N VAL A 936 30.71 23.51 -46.41
CA VAL A 936 30.10 22.93 -45.20
C VAL A 936 30.63 21.53 -44.93
N ALA A 937 31.03 21.27 -43.69
CA ALA A 937 31.52 19.97 -43.25
C ALA A 937 30.38 19.07 -42.72
N SER A 938 29.47 19.62 -41.93
CA SER A 938 28.27 18.92 -41.44
C SER A 938 27.20 19.92 -40.97
N LEU A 939 25.96 19.45 -40.84
CA LEU A 939 24.84 20.25 -40.31
C LEU A 939 24.12 19.52 -39.17
N SER A 940 24.05 20.14 -37.99
CA SER A 940 23.24 19.68 -36.87
C SER A 940 22.09 20.64 -36.60
N CYS A 941 20.86 20.13 -36.57
CA CYS A 941 19.68 20.94 -36.32
C CYS A 941 18.83 20.38 -35.17
N THR A 942 18.41 21.27 -34.27
CA THR A 942 17.56 20.91 -33.13
C THR A 942 16.13 21.44 -33.32
N ASN A 943 15.13 20.58 -33.24
CA ASN A 943 13.68 20.84 -33.28
C ASN A 943 13.15 21.62 -34.51
N SER A 944 13.91 21.69 -35.60
CA SER A 944 13.56 22.37 -36.84
C SER A 944 14.52 21.98 -37.94
N SER A 945 14.10 21.99 -39.19
CA SER A 945 14.94 21.67 -40.36
C SER A 945 14.37 22.36 -41.60
N MET A 946 14.48 21.76 -42.80
CA MET A 946 13.62 22.14 -43.92
C MET A 946 12.13 21.86 -43.66
N PHE A 947 11.80 21.07 -42.62
CA PHE A 947 10.46 20.85 -42.10
C PHE A 947 10.26 21.60 -40.78
N PHE A 948 9.02 22.01 -40.50
CA PHE A 948 8.63 22.67 -39.25
C PHE A 948 7.16 22.36 -38.93
N VAL A 949 6.92 21.15 -38.40
CA VAL A 949 5.58 20.65 -38.10
C VAL A 949 5.21 20.97 -36.65
N LEU A 950 4.22 21.84 -36.46
CA LEU A 950 3.78 22.28 -35.14
C LEU A 950 2.79 21.30 -34.49
N THR A 951 2.63 21.40 -33.17
CA THR A 951 1.54 20.74 -32.44
C THR A 951 0.16 21.28 -32.85
N LEU A 952 -0.91 20.51 -32.66
CA LEU A 952 -2.28 20.92 -33.04
C LEU A 952 -2.66 22.29 -32.44
N LEU A 953 -2.36 22.51 -31.15
CA LEU A 953 -2.64 23.77 -30.48
C LEU A 953 -1.87 24.94 -31.10
N SER A 954 -0.59 24.73 -31.41
CA SER A 954 0.25 25.73 -32.05
C SER A 954 -0.19 26.01 -33.50
N MET A 955 -0.64 24.98 -34.23
CA MET A 955 -1.24 25.13 -35.55
C MET A 955 -2.51 25.99 -35.52
N VAL A 956 -3.41 25.74 -34.55
CA VAL A 956 -4.63 26.55 -34.36
C VAL A 956 -4.27 28.03 -34.12
N LYS A 957 -3.26 28.31 -33.29
CA LYS A 957 -2.76 29.69 -33.08
C LYS A 957 -2.28 30.35 -34.38
N MET A 958 -1.59 29.60 -35.23
CA MET A 958 -1.11 30.09 -36.53
C MET A 958 -2.22 30.27 -37.58
N TRP A 959 -3.33 29.52 -37.46
CA TRP A 959 -4.50 29.69 -38.33
C TRP A 959 -5.30 30.94 -38.00
N LEU A 960 -5.50 31.23 -36.71
CA LEU A 960 -6.15 32.45 -36.26
C LEU A 960 -5.44 33.69 -36.85
N PRO A 961 -6.17 34.79 -37.13
CA PRO A 961 -5.59 36.00 -37.70
C PRO A 961 -4.75 36.81 -36.70
N VAL A 962 -4.21 36.17 -35.65
CA VAL A 962 -3.43 36.83 -34.57
C VAL A 962 -2.20 37.53 -35.13
N VAL A 963 -1.41 36.88 -35.99
CA VAL A 963 -0.21 37.51 -36.57
C VAL A 963 -0.57 38.73 -37.45
N PRO A 964 -1.51 38.64 -38.42
CA PRO A 964 -1.97 39.83 -39.16
C PRO A 964 -2.48 40.97 -38.28
N ILE A 965 -3.30 40.67 -37.26
CA ILE A 965 -3.83 41.67 -36.33
C ILE A 965 -2.68 42.31 -35.53
N SER A 966 -1.75 41.50 -35.02
CA SER A 966 -0.59 41.99 -34.28
C SER A 966 0.30 42.90 -35.13
N MET A 967 0.51 42.57 -36.41
CA MET A 967 1.26 43.42 -37.34
C MET A 967 0.53 44.76 -37.59
N ALA A 968 -0.81 44.73 -37.72
CA ALA A 968 -1.62 45.94 -37.87
C ALA A 968 -1.54 46.84 -36.62
N ILE A 969 -1.52 46.26 -35.42
CA ILE A 969 -1.37 46.98 -34.16
C ILE A 969 0.04 47.62 -34.04
N LEU A 970 1.10 46.91 -34.43
CA LEU A 970 2.49 47.41 -34.37
C LEU A 970 2.75 48.55 -35.36
N GLY A 971 2.13 48.52 -36.55
CA GLY A 971 2.33 49.54 -37.58
C GLY A 971 3.78 49.58 -38.07
N LYS A 972 4.41 50.77 -38.05
CA LYS A 972 5.79 50.97 -38.56
C LYS A 972 6.88 50.46 -37.60
N ASN A 973 6.62 50.39 -36.29
CA ASN A 973 7.57 49.86 -35.32
C ASN A 973 7.20 48.41 -34.99
N LYS A 974 7.88 47.46 -35.63
CA LYS A 974 7.64 46.03 -35.47
C LYS A 974 8.55 45.40 -34.39
N ILE A 975 9.26 46.18 -33.59
CA ILE A 975 10.10 45.66 -32.50
C ILE A 975 9.32 45.73 -31.18
N LEU A 976 9.02 44.57 -30.58
CA LEU A 976 8.28 44.48 -29.32
C LEU A 976 9.26 44.45 -28.14
N PRO A 977 9.31 45.49 -27.27
CA PRO A 977 10.12 45.42 -26.06
C PRO A 977 9.52 44.42 -25.07
N LEU A 978 10.30 43.47 -24.56
CA LEU A 978 9.82 42.45 -23.61
C LEU A 978 9.92 42.94 -22.16
N LEU A 979 10.99 43.65 -21.80
CA LEU A 979 11.17 44.26 -20.48
C LEU A 979 10.14 45.36 -20.18
N GLY A 980 9.82 45.53 -18.90
CA GLY A 980 8.95 46.59 -18.39
C GLY A 980 9.72 47.90 -18.18
N THR A 981 10.05 48.62 -19.25
CA THR A 981 10.57 50.00 -19.15
C THR A 981 9.42 51.02 -19.19
N SER A 982 9.64 52.22 -18.65
CA SER A 982 8.61 53.28 -18.51
C SER A 982 8.16 53.93 -19.82
N SER A 983 8.77 53.62 -20.97
CA SER A 983 8.54 54.28 -22.27
C SER A 983 7.77 53.45 -23.31
N ILE A 984 6.96 52.47 -22.90
CA ILE A 984 6.25 51.56 -23.82
C ILE A 984 4.96 52.20 -24.36
N SER A 985 4.77 52.19 -25.69
CA SER A 985 3.53 52.71 -26.29
C SER A 985 2.30 51.87 -25.95
N ARG A 986 1.10 52.50 -25.90
CA ARG A 986 -0.18 51.81 -25.60
C ARG A 986 -0.45 50.61 -26.51
N ARG A 987 0.03 50.64 -27.75
CA ARG A 987 -0.12 49.55 -28.73
C ARG A 987 0.69 48.31 -28.34
N HIS A 988 1.91 48.50 -27.85
CA HIS A 988 2.74 47.39 -27.35
C HIS A 988 2.19 46.80 -26.04
N GLN A 989 1.64 47.63 -25.16
CA GLN A 989 0.97 47.16 -23.93
C GLN A 989 -0.24 46.28 -24.25
N LEU A 990 -1.06 46.67 -25.23
CA LEU A 990 -2.19 45.86 -25.69
C LEU A 990 -1.74 44.48 -26.20
N LEU A 991 -0.64 44.43 -26.97
CA LEU A 991 -0.11 43.15 -27.47
C LEU A 991 0.45 42.26 -26.36
N LYS A 992 1.13 42.83 -25.37
CA LYS A 992 1.56 42.06 -24.19
C LYS A 992 0.35 41.48 -23.44
N LEU A 993 -0.73 42.25 -23.30
CA LEU A 993 -1.96 41.78 -22.67
C LEU A 993 -2.61 40.64 -23.47
N ILE A 994 -2.67 40.76 -24.80
CA ILE A 994 -3.17 39.69 -25.67
C ILE A 994 -2.32 38.41 -25.50
N ALA A 995 -0.99 38.54 -25.52
CA ALA A 995 -0.07 37.40 -25.31
C ALA A 995 -0.25 36.73 -23.94
N TYR A 996 -0.52 37.53 -22.90
CA TYR A 996 -0.78 37.03 -21.54
C TYR A 996 -2.04 36.16 -21.44
N LEU A 997 -3.08 36.48 -22.23
CA LEU A 997 -4.35 35.78 -22.26
C LEU A 997 -4.36 34.50 -23.13
N LEU A 998 -3.33 34.28 -23.96
CA LEU A 998 -3.29 33.11 -24.85
C LEU A 998 -3.07 31.79 -24.08
N PRO A 999 -3.85 30.71 -24.37
CA PRO A 999 -3.71 29.41 -23.72
C PRO A 999 -2.33 28.77 -23.90
N ARG A 1000 -1.82 28.10 -22.86
CA ARG A 1000 -0.51 27.46 -22.82
C ARG A 1000 -0.45 26.31 -21.81
N TYR A 1001 0.53 25.43 -21.95
CA TYR A 1001 0.70 24.21 -21.14
C TYR A 1001 1.22 24.50 -19.72
N GLU A 1002 2.24 25.35 -19.58
CA GLU A 1002 2.76 25.82 -18.29
C GLU A 1002 2.61 27.33 -18.12
N ARG A 1003 2.44 27.76 -16.87
CA ARG A 1003 2.42 29.17 -16.43
C ARG A 1003 3.64 29.48 -15.56
N CYS A 1004 4.17 30.68 -15.70
CA CYS A 1004 5.30 31.20 -14.96
C CYS A 1004 4.93 32.45 -14.15
N THR A 1005 5.62 32.71 -13.05
CA THR A 1005 5.49 33.97 -12.28
C THR A 1005 6.27 35.13 -12.92
N CYS A 1006 7.13 34.86 -13.90
CA CYS A 1006 7.88 35.87 -14.64
C CYS A 1006 7.04 36.41 -15.80
N ASN A 1007 6.68 37.71 -15.75
CA ASN A 1007 5.82 38.36 -16.75
C ASN A 1007 6.40 38.30 -18.17
N GLU A 1008 7.73 38.43 -18.31
CA GLU A 1008 8.42 38.38 -19.59
C GLU A 1008 8.35 36.99 -20.20
N CYS A 1009 8.54 35.95 -19.38
CA CYS A 1009 8.36 34.56 -19.79
C CYS A 1009 6.91 34.27 -20.21
N GLU A 1010 5.94 34.83 -19.49
CA GLU A 1010 4.51 34.70 -19.81
C GLU A 1010 4.15 35.37 -21.15
N VAL A 1011 4.70 36.54 -21.45
CA VAL A 1011 4.51 37.20 -22.75
C VAL A 1011 5.21 36.43 -23.86
N PHE A 1012 6.46 36.01 -23.65
CA PHE A 1012 7.25 35.25 -24.61
C PHE A 1012 6.55 33.92 -24.97
N SER A 1013 6.13 33.16 -23.95
CA SER A 1013 5.39 31.90 -24.11
C SER A 1013 3.99 32.11 -24.69
N GLY A 1014 3.39 33.29 -24.50
CA GLY A 1014 2.15 33.67 -25.16
C GLY A 1014 2.31 33.78 -26.68
N ILE A 1015 3.42 34.37 -27.13
CA ILE A 1015 3.72 34.61 -28.55
C ILE A 1015 4.17 33.32 -29.25
N PHE A 1016 5.12 32.60 -28.67
CA PHE A 1016 5.72 31.41 -29.29
C PHE A 1016 5.06 30.08 -28.88
N GLY A 1017 4.28 30.04 -27.80
CA GLY A 1017 3.99 28.80 -27.08
C GLY A 1017 5.07 28.50 -26.02
N ASN A 1018 4.86 27.51 -25.16
CA ASN A 1018 5.91 27.07 -24.23
C ASN A 1018 7.10 26.53 -25.04
N THR A 1019 8.27 27.14 -24.91
CA THR A 1019 9.48 26.70 -25.64
C THR A 1019 10.31 25.72 -24.83
N PHE A 1020 10.17 25.68 -23.50
CA PHE A 1020 10.86 24.75 -22.62
C PHE A 1020 9.96 24.35 -21.45
N TRP A 1021 10.31 23.24 -20.78
CA TRP A 1021 9.73 22.88 -19.49
C TRP A 1021 10.51 23.53 -18.35
N HIS A 1022 9.82 24.21 -17.43
CA HIS A 1022 10.48 24.89 -16.31
C HIS A 1022 11.22 23.92 -15.38
N GLU A 1023 10.85 22.64 -15.35
CA GLU A 1023 11.58 21.62 -14.59
C GLU A 1023 12.99 21.35 -15.14
N ASN A 1024 13.20 21.49 -16.45
CA ASN A 1024 14.47 21.20 -17.12
C ASN A 1024 15.45 22.37 -17.09
N VAL A 1025 14.99 23.59 -16.80
CA VAL A 1025 15.80 24.81 -16.85
C VAL A 1025 16.13 25.26 -15.42
N SER A 1026 17.39 25.60 -15.17
CA SER A 1026 17.81 26.12 -13.87
C SER A 1026 17.19 27.49 -13.59
N PRO A 1027 16.92 27.85 -12.31
CA PRO A 1027 16.39 29.17 -11.97
C PRO A 1027 17.25 30.34 -12.47
N SER A 1028 18.57 30.17 -12.50
CA SER A 1028 19.54 31.17 -12.96
C SER A 1028 19.45 31.39 -14.47
N VAL A 1029 19.44 30.32 -15.28
CA VAL A 1029 19.24 30.41 -16.74
C VAL A 1029 17.87 31.01 -17.07
N HIS A 1030 16.82 30.57 -16.37
CA HIS A 1030 15.48 31.11 -16.56
C HIS A 1030 15.42 32.63 -16.28
N HIS A 1031 16.10 33.10 -15.23
CA HIS A 1031 16.21 34.54 -14.95
C HIS A 1031 16.96 35.27 -16.06
N TRP A 1032 18.17 34.80 -16.40
CA TRP A 1032 19.04 35.40 -17.42
C TRP A 1032 18.36 35.51 -18.79
N LEU A 1033 17.73 34.43 -19.27
CA LEU A 1033 17.06 34.40 -20.56
C LEU A 1033 15.96 35.47 -20.66
N ASN A 1034 15.13 35.60 -19.62
CA ASN A 1034 13.95 36.46 -19.66
C ASN A 1034 14.22 37.90 -19.23
N LYS A 1035 15.24 38.16 -18.41
CA LYS A 1035 15.53 39.48 -17.85
C LYS A 1035 16.72 40.19 -18.51
N GLU A 1036 17.62 39.45 -19.15
CA GLU A 1036 18.86 40.01 -19.66
C GLU A 1036 19.13 39.67 -21.13
N SER A 1037 18.86 38.44 -21.57
CA SER A 1037 19.12 38.02 -22.96
C SER A 1037 18.02 38.49 -23.93
N SER A 1038 16.75 38.19 -23.65
CA SER A 1038 15.62 38.51 -24.52
C SER A 1038 14.96 39.84 -24.17
N THR A 1039 15.66 40.95 -24.37
CA THR A 1039 15.18 42.30 -24.00
C THR A 1039 14.16 42.87 -25.00
N VAL A 1040 14.32 42.57 -26.29
CA VAL A 1040 13.44 42.99 -27.39
C VAL A 1040 13.16 41.81 -28.33
N LEU A 1041 12.00 41.83 -28.99
CA LEU A 1041 11.56 40.81 -29.93
C LEU A 1041 11.24 41.44 -31.30
N PRO A 1042 12.06 41.20 -32.34
CA PRO A 1042 11.76 41.66 -33.71
C PRO A 1042 10.55 40.89 -34.27
N MET A 1043 9.41 41.53 -34.52
CA MET A 1043 8.21 40.83 -34.99
C MET A 1043 8.10 40.74 -36.53
N ALA A 1044 9.02 41.39 -37.26
CA ALA A 1044 8.92 41.57 -38.70
C ALA A 1044 8.89 40.26 -39.50
N ALA A 1045 9.54 39.19 -39.01
CA ALA A 1045 9.62 37.91 -39.73
C ALA A 1045 8.44 36.96 -39.46
N PHE A 1046 7.54 37.26 -38.50
CA PHE A 1046 6.40 36.41 -38.16
C PHE A 1046 5.42 36.14 -39.32
N PRO A 1047 5.13 37.09 -40.23
CA PRO A 1047 4.33 36.82 -41.41
C PRO A 1047 4.93 35.72 -42.30
N HIS A 1048 6.24 35.71 -42.48
CA HIS A 1048 6.92 34.67 -43.25
C HIS A 1048 6.94 33.34 -42.47
N LEU A 1049 7.24 33.38 -41.16
CA LEU A 1049 7.16 32.21 -40.28
C LEU A 1049 5.78 31.54 -40.34
N ARG A 1050 4.70 32.34 -40.37
CA ARG A 1050 3.32 31.83 -40.52
C ARG A 1050 3.11 31.09 -41.84
N LYS A 1051 3.73 31.52 -42.94
CA LYS A 1051 3.65 30.79 -44.23
C LYS A 1051 4.38 29.45 -44.12
N ILE A 1052 5.58 29.42 -43.55
CA ILE A 1052 6.36 28.20 -43.30
C ILE A 1052 5.58 27.22 -42.41
N CYS A 1053 5.04 27.68 -41.27
CA CYS A 1053 4.27 26.82 -40.36
C CYS A 1053 2.99 26.26 -41.01
N LYS A 1054 2.34 27.02 -41.90
CA LYS A 1054 1.15 26.55 -42.64
C LYS A 1054 1.50 25.52 -43.71
N ALA A 1055 2.64 25.67 -44.37
CA ALA A 1055 3.13 24.71 -45.35
C ALA A 1055 3.69 23.44 -44.68
N GLY A 1056 4.23 23.56 -43.46
CA GLY A 1056 4.94 22.49 -42.75
C GLY A 1056 6.40 22.32 -43.19
N PHE A 1057 6.86 23.10 -44.16
CA PHE A 1057 8.22 23.11 -44.71
C PHE A 1057 8.62 24.52 -45.17
N ILE A 1058 9.91 24.73 -45.43
CA ILE A 1058 10.46 26.05 -45.83
C ILE A 1058 9.92 26.50 -47.20
N VAL A 1059 9.52 27.77 -47.28
CA VAL A 1059 8.97 28.41 -48.49
C VAL A 1059 9.60 29.79 -48.68
N ASP A 1060 9.53 30.34 -49.90
CA ASP A 1060 10.00 31.70 -50.19
C ASP A 1060 9.10 32.78 -49.56
N ASP A 1061 9.49 34.05 -49.72
CA ASP A 1061 8.74 35.22 -49.23
C ASP A 1061 7.29 35.28 -49.77
N LYS A 1062 7.04 34.72 -50.95
CA LYS A 1062 5.72 34.62 -51.58
C LYS A 1062 4.92 33.41 -51.06
N GLY A 1063 5.58 32.36 -50.58
CA GLY A 1063 5.00 31.12 -50.07
C GLY A 1063 5.17 29.92 -50.99
N ASN A 1064 6.04 30.00 -52.01
CA ASN A 1064 6.31 28.92 -52.96
C ASN A 1064 7.44 27.99 -52.49
N ASN A 1065 7.39 26.74 -52.94
CA ASN A 1065 8.43 25.75 -52.66
C ASN A 1065 9.60 25.87 -53.65
N ASN A 1066 10.52 26.80 -53.40
CA ASN A 1066 11.74 26.95 -54.23
C ASN A 1066 12.97 26.25 -53.65
N TYR A 1067 12.84 25.62 -52.48
CA TYR A 1067 13.98 25.06 -51.74
C TYR A 1067 14.01 23.53 -51.75
N LEU A 1068 12.89 22.85 -51.44
CA LEU A 1068 12.86 21.37 -51.37
C LEU A 1068 12.97 20.69 -52.74
N ILE A 1069 13.07 21.45 -53.82
CA ILE A 1069 13.37 20.93 -55.16
C ILE A 1069 14.87 20.77 -55.42
N HIS A 1070 15.73 21.25 -54.50
CA HIS A 1070 17.20 21.26 -54.62
C HIS A 1070 17.93 20.43 -53.55
N PRO A 1071 17.59 19.14 -53.32
CA PRO A 1071 18.28 18.32 -52.34
C PRO A 1071 19.75 18.05 -52.70
N GLU A 1072 20.15 18.21 -53.96
CA GLU A 1072 21.55 18.09 -54.45
C GLU A 1072 22.52 19.04 -53.75
N ARG A 1073 22.01 20.16 -53.21
CA ARG A 1073 22.80 21.18 -52.51
C ARG A 1073 23.09 20.84 -51.05
N MET A 1074 22.57 19.72 -50.56
CA MET A 1074 22.76 19.22 -49.18
C MET A 1074 23.67 17.99 -49.14
N ALA A 1075 24.70 17.96 -49.99
CA ALA A 1075 25.65 16.86 -50.16
C ALA A 1075 26.71 16.81 -49.03
N PHE A 1076 26.28 16.65 -47.78
CA PHE A 1076 27.12 16.50 -46.59
C PHE A 1076 26.34 15.82 -45.45
N PRO A 1077 27.01 15.32 -44.39
CA PRO A 1077 26.35 14.68 -43.25
C PRO A 1077 25.40 15.61 -42.48
N THR A 1078 24.25 15.07 -42.04
CA THR A 1078 23.26 15.82 -41.23
C THR A 1078 22.80 15.07 -39.97
N LEU A 1079 22.50 15.83 -38.91
CA LEU A 1079 21.93 15.33 -37.66
C LEU A 1079 20.68 16.14 -37.30
N TYR A 1080 19.57 15.45 -37.05
CA TYR A 1080 18.32 16.06 -36.59
C TYR A 1080 17.97 15.59 -35.18
N ILE A 1081 17.98 16.50 -34.21
CA ILE A 1081 17.64 16.23 -32.80
C ILE A 1081 16.26 16.82 -32.49
N SER A 1082 15.37 16.09 -31.84
CA SER A 1082 14.11 16.64 -31.32
C SER A 1082 13.84 16.25 -29.87
N GLY A 1083 13.11 17.09 -29.15
CA GLY A 1083 12.61 16.74 -27.81
C GLY A 1083 11.45 15.76 -27.91
N GLY A 1084 11.38 14.79 -27.01
CA GLY A 1084 10.31 13.79 -26.96
C GLY A 1084 8.97 14.33 -26.43
N ARG A 1085 8.96 15.50 -25.75
CA ARG A 1085 7.74 16.17 -25.29
C ARG A 1085 7.33 17.29 -26.25
N SER A 1086 6.27 17.06 -27.02
CA SER A 1086 5.80 18.02 -28.03
C SER A 1086 5.14 19.26 -27.41
N LEU A 1087 5.90 20.34 -27.18
CA LEU A 1087 5.35 21.63 -26.75
C LEU A 1087 4.97 22.53 -27.94
N LEU A 1088 5.97 22.87 -28.77
CA LEU A 1088 5.82 23.74 -29.93
C LEU A 1088 5.87 22.96 -31.25
N VAL A 1089 6.90 22.14 -31.41
CA VAL A 1089 7.20 21.37 -32.63
C VAL A 1089 7.08 19.88 -32.33
N SER A 1090 6.51 19.13 -33.26
CA SER A 1090 6.38 17.67 -33.16
C SER A 1090 7.70 16.97 -33.55
N PRO A 1091 8.06 15.84 -32.91
CA PRO A 1091 9.14 14.92 -33.34
C PRO A 1091 9.00 14.44 -34.79
N LEU A 1092 7.82 14.58 -35.40
CA LEU A 1092 7.61 14.33 -36.83
C LEU A 1092 8.50 15.23 -37.71
N THR A 1093 8.88 16.42 -37.23
CA THR A 1093 9.78 17.34 -37.94
C THR A 1093 11.16 16.73 -38.19
N SER A 1094 11.78 16.12 -37.15
CA SER A 1094 13.09 15.49 -37.28
C SER A 1094 13.00 14.17 -38.06
N PHE A 1095 11.86 13.46 -37.95
CA PHE A 1095 11.57 12.25 -38.71
C PHE A 1095 11.52 12.52 -40.22
N LEU A 1096 10.69 13.49 -40.64
CA LEU A 1096 10.54 13.85 -42.05
C LEU A 1096 11.86 14.33 -42.65
N ALA A 1097 12.63 15.13 -41.91
CA ALA A 1097 13.93 15.61 -42.36
C ALA A 1097 14.94 14.48 -42.56
N ASN A 1098 15.07 13.57 -41.59
CA ASN A 1098 15.96 12.42 -41.69
C ASN A 1098 15.57 11.51 -42.86
N LYS A 1099 14.26 11.24 -43.01
CA LYS A 1099 13.72 10.41 -44.10
C LYS A 1099 13.99 11.04 -45.46
N TYR A 1100 13.73 12.34 -45.60
CA TYR A 1100 13.98 13.08 -46.84
C TYR A 1100 15.46 13.06 -47.22
N MET A 1101 16.38 13.31 -46.27
CA MET A 1101 17.81 13.29 -46.55
C MET A 1101 18.33 11.89 -46.91
N LYS A 1102 17.89 10.84 -46.21
CA LYS A 1102 18.23 9.45 -46.56
C LYS A 1102 17.75 9.06 -47.96
N LEU A 1103 16.61 9.61 -48.40
CA LEU A 1103 16.05 9.36 -49.73
C LEU A 1103 16.85 10.05 -50.84
N HIS A 1104 17.19 11.33 -50.65
CA HIS A 1104 17.77 12.15 -51.72
C HIS A 1104 19.30 12.27 -51.68
N GLN A 1105 19.94 12.04 -50.53
CA GLN A 1105 21.40 12.09 -50.33
C GLN A 1105 21.95 10.81 -49.66
N PRO A 1106 21.68 9.60 -50.18
CA PRO A 1106 22.04 8.34 -49.52
C PRO A 1106 23.56 8.10 -49.37
N LYS A 1107 24.39 8.92 -50.04
CA LYS A 1107 25.86 8.83 -49.98
C LYS A 1107 26.45 9.43 -48.69
N PHE A 1108 25.67 10.20 -47.93
CA PHE A 1108 26.11 10.86 -46.71
C PHE A 1108 25.40 10.31 -45.47
N ARG A 1109 26.02 10.48 -44.30
CA ARG A 1109 25.44 10.04 -43.03
C ARG A 1109 24.33 10.98 -42.57
N HIS A 1110 23.14 10.43 -42.33
CA HIS A 1110 21.98 11.17 -41.86
C HIS A 1110 21.40 10.53 -40.59
N GLU A 1111 21.50 11.23 -39.46
CA GLU A 1111 21.13 10.74 -38.12
C GLU A 1111 19.90 11.45 -37.57
N ARG A 1112 19.15 10.76 -36.70
CA ARG A 1112 18.02 11.30 -35.93
C ARG A 1112 18.17 10.89 -34.47
N VAL A 1113 17.92 11.83 -33.56
CA VAL A 1113 17.87 11.59 -32.11
C VAL A 1113 16.60 12.20 -31.54
N VAL A 1114 15.85 11.45 -30.73
CA VAL A 1114 14.73 11.97 -29.93
C VAL A 1114 15.10 11.86 -28.46
N VAL A 1115 15.11 12.98 -27.75
CA VAL A 1115 15.54 13.04 -26.34
C VAL A 1115 14.31 13.08 -25.44
N ASN A 1116 14.05 12.00 -24.72
CA ASN A 1116 12.89 11.87 -23.83
C ASN A 1116 12.92 12.89 -22.68
N GLY A 1117 11.77 13.48 -22.36
CA GLY A 1117 11.65 14.47 -21.28
C GLY A 1117 11.95 15.92 -21.67
N TYR A 1118 12.51 16.17 -22.87
CA TYR A 1118 12.83 17.51 -23.35
C TYR A 1118 11.76 18.04 -24.30
N GLY A 1119 11.56 19.36 -24.28
CA GLY A 1119 10.75 20.16 -25.20
C GLY A 1119 11.56 20.79 -26.36
N HIS A 1120 11.30 22.08 -26.63
CA HIS A 1120 11.83 22.76 -27.82
C HIS A 1120 13.25 23.35 -27.62
N SER A 1121 13.40 24.30 -26.70
CA SER A 1121 14.66 25.01 -26.44
C SER A 1121 15.49 24.39 -25.33
N ASP A 1122 14.87 23.68 -24.39
CA ASP A 1122 15.55 22.97 -23.29
C ASP A 1122 16.52 21.89 -23.77
N LEU A 1123 16.47 21.45 -25.03
CA LEU A 1123 17.56 20.65 -25.62
C LEU A 1123 18.93 21.33 -25.48
N LEU A 1124 18.99 22.66 -25.58
CA LEU A 1124 20.23 23.42 -25.51
C LEU A 1124 20.43 24.16 -24.19
N ILE A 1125 19.34 24.61 -23.56
CA ILE A 1125 19.38 25.41 -22.32
C ILE A 1125 19.10 24.61 -21.03
N GLY A 1126 18.87 23.30 -21.15
CA GLY A 1126 18.53 22.45 -20.01
C GLY A 1126 19.73 22.18 -19.11
N GLU A 1127 19.47 22.05 -17.80
CA GLU A 1127 20.47 21.79 -16.76
C GLU A 1127 21.26 20.49 -17.02
N LYS A 1128 20.62 19.51 -17.68
CA LYS A 1128 21.22 18.22 -18.05
C LYS A 1128 21.61 18.07 -19.52
N SER A 1129 21.42 19.11 -20.34
CA SER A 1129 21.70 19.07 -21.79
C SER A 1129 23.16 18.74 -22.10
N CYS A 1130 24.09 19.14 -21.23
CA CYS A 1130 25.51 18.81 -21.37
C CYS A 1130 25.81 17.31 -21.29
N LYS A 1131 24.97 16.53 -20.60
CA LYS A 1131 25.10 15.08 -20.46
C LYS A 1131 24.27 14.32 -21.49
N GLU A 1132 23.09 14.83 -21.83
CA GLU A 1132 22.08 14.07 -22.58
C GLU A 1132 21.94 14.51 -24.05
N VAL A 1133 22.36 15.73 -24.41
CA VAL A 1133 22.17 16.29 -25.77
C VAL A 1133 23.48 16.61 -26.47
N PHE A 1134 24.39 17.35 -25.83
CA PHE A 1134 25.64 17.81 -26.45
C PHE A 1134 26.53 16.68 -26.97
N PRO A 1135 26.63 15.49 -26.32
CA PRO A 1135 27.41 14.38 -26.84
C PRO A 1135 27.01 13.92 -28.24
N HIS A 1136 25.72 14.02 -28.60
CA HIS A 1136 25.25 13.68 -29.95
C HIS A 1136 25.78 14.65 -31.01
N ILE A 1137 25.80 15.95 -30.71
CA ILE A 1137 26.32 17.00 -31.61
C ILE A 1137 27.84 16.84 -31.78
N VAL A 1138 28.57 16.66 -30.67
CA VAL A 1138 30.03 16.49 -30.67
C VAL A 1138 30.43 15.22 -31.43
N SER A 1139 29.73 14.11 -31.19
CA SER A 1139 29.96 12.84 -31.90
C SER A 1139 29.76 13.01 -33.41
N HIS A 1140 28.68 13.68 -33.81
CA HIS A 1140 28.38 13.90 -35.22
C HIS A 1140 29.46 14.72 -35.94
N ILE A 1141 29.94 15.79 -35.31
CA ILE A 1141 31.05 16.63 -35.82
C ILE A 1141 32.32 15.78 -35.98
N LYS A 1142 32.73 15.05 -34.94
CA LYS A 1142 33.94 14.20 -34.97
C LYS A 1142 33.91 13.17 -36.10
N LEU A 1143 32.78 12.50 -36.29
CA LEU A 1143 32.64 11.51 -37.34
C LEU A 1143 32.67 12.14 -38.74
N ALA A 1144 32.13 13.34 -38.93
CA ALA A 1144 32.18 14.05 -40.21
C ALA A 1144 33.62 14.50 -40.59
N GLU A 1145 34.46 14.84 -39.60
CA GLU A 1145 35.87 15.16 -39.84
C GLU A 1145 36.71 13.92 -40.21
N ASN A 1146 36.38 12.76 -39.63
CA ASN A 1146 37.10 11.50 -39.88
C ASN A 1146 36.74 10.84 -41.22
N GLU A 1147 35.52 11.04 -41.74
CA GLU A 1147 35.09 10.52 -43.05
C GLU A 1147 35.91 11.12 -44.22
N GLY A 1148 36.54 12.28 -44.04
CA GLY A 1148 37.48 12.86 -44.99
C GLY A 1148 38.85 12.17 -45.04
N ALA A 1149 39.15 11.24 -44.13
CA ALA A 1149 40.47 10.61 -43.99
C ALA A 1149 40.52 9.12 -44.42
N ILE A 1150 39.40 8.52 -44.84
CA ILE A 1150 39.33 7.09 -45.14
C ILE A 1150 39.05 6.87 -46.63
N THR A 1151 40.11 6.90 -47.43
CA THR A 1151 40.13 6.15 -48.69
C THR A 1151 40.25 4.67 -48.37
N GLY A 1152 39.15 3.93 -48.56
CA GLY A 1152 39.16 2.47 -48.72
C GLY A 1152 39.35 1.66 -47.44
N GLU A 1153 38.26 1.40 -46.71
CA GLU A 1153 37.95 0.13 -45.99
C GLU A 1153 36.88 0.36 -44.90
N ALA A 1154 35.69 0.84 -45.28
CA ALA A 1154 34.52 0.80 -44.40
C ALA A 1154 33.25 0.35 -45.15
N LYS A 1155 33.42 -0.43 -46.22
CA LYS A 1155 32.32 -0.97 -47.05
C LYS A 1155 31.63 -2.21 -46.47
N LYS A 1156 31.81 -2.56 -45.19
CA LYS A 1156 31.39 -3.86 -44.63
C LYS A 1156 30.49 -3.86 -43.39
N ARG A 1157 29.76 -2.78 -43.09
CA ARG A 1157 28.71 -2.80 -42.05
C ARG A 1157 27.34 -2.21 -42.41
N CYS A 1158 27.12 -1.81 -43.67
CA CYS A 1158 25.80 -1.37 -44.13
C CYS A 1158 25.15 -2.42 -45.04
N SER A 1159 24.83 -3.60 -44.49
CA SER A 1159 23.88 -4.53 -45.13
C SER A 1159 23.46 -5.64 -44.17
N ARG A 1160 22.58 -5.33 -43.21
CA ARG A 1160 21.52 -6.27 -42.78
C ARG A 1160 20.59 -5.59 -41.75
N GLY A 1161 19.32 -5.50 -42.15
CA GLY A 1161 18.21 -5.21 -41.26
C GLY A 1161 17.82 -3.74 -41.20
N GLU A 1162 17.17 -3.23 -42.24
CA GLU A 1162 16.09 -2.22 -42.18
C GLU A 1162 15.80 -1.74 -43.60
N ALA A 1163 15.26 -2.64 -44.41
CA ALA A 1163 14.46 -2.25 -45.56
C ALA A 1163 13.04 -2.73 -45.28
N LEU A 1164 12.13 -1.76 -45.12
CA LEU A 1164 10.67 -1.85 -45.12
C LEU A 1164 9.97 -2.44 -43.88
N SER A 1165 9.78 -1.60 -42.86
CA SER A 1165 8.42 -1.34 -42.34
C SER A 1165 8.14 0.16 -42.45
N TRP A 1166 7.17 0.53 -43.28
CA TRP A 1166 6.78 1.92 -43.55
C TRP A 1166 5.72 2.43 -42.56
N SER A 1167 5.66 1.85 -41.35
CA SER A 1167 4.56 2.07 -40.41
C SER A 1167 5.08 2.12 -38.97
N GLU A 1168 4.72 3.24 -38.31
CA GLU A 1168 4.70 3.54 -36.87
C GLU A 1168 6.02 4.02 -36.24
N ASP A 1169 6.14 5.34 -36.07
CA ASP A 1169 7.03 5.96 -35.07
C ASP A 1169 6.40 5.65 -33.69
N PRO A 1170 7.10 4.99 -32.75
CA PRO A 1170 6.58 4.71 -31.40
C PRO A 1170 6.25 5.99 -30.60
N HIS A 1171 6.64 7.16 -31.10
CA HIS A 1171 6.30 8.48 -30.55
C HIS A 1171 5.10 9.15 -31.22
N ASP A 1172 4.36 8.45 -32.08
CA ASP A 1172 3.10 8.96 -32.63
C ASP A 1172 2.02 8.96 -31.53
N GLU A 1173 1.92 10.07 -30.81
CA GLU A 1173 0.89 10.33 -29.78
C GLU A 1173 -0.55 10.37 -30.35
N TYR A 1174 -0.76 9.99 -31.62
CA TYR A 1174 -2.06 9.96 -32.28
C TYR A 1174 -2.55 8.54 -32.60
N GLY A 1175 -2.36 7.62 -31.65
CA GLY A 1175 -3.19 6.43 -31.51
C GLY A 1175 -4.52 6.73 -30.79
N GLY A 1176 -5.55 7.13 -31.53
CA GLY A 1176 -6.94 6.78 -31.20
C GLY A 1176 -7.69 7.52 -30.07
N PHE A 1177 -7.75 8.86 -30.08
CA PHE A 1177 -8.70 9.62 -29.22
C PHE A 1177 -9.61 10.58 -29.98
N ALA A 1178 -10.04 10.16 -31.17
CA ALA A 1178 -11.04 10.87 -31.97
C ALA A 1178 -12.26 9.99 -32.26
N THR A 1179 -12.82 9.32 -31.24
CA THR A 1179 -14.17 8.74 -31.30
C THR A 1179 -14.61 8.35 -29.88
N TRP A 1180 -15.65 9.04 -29.37
CA TRP A 1180 -16.67 8.56 -28.38
C TRP A 1180 -17.08 9.47 -27.23
N PHE A 1181 -16.75 10.76 -27.20
CA PHE A 1181 -17.50 11.68 -26.34
C PHE A 1181 -17.80 13.00 -27.03
N SER A 1182 -19.10 13.32 -27.13
CA SER A 1182 -19.57 14.64 -27.56
C SER A 1182 -19.11 15.69 -26.53
N PRO A 1183 -18.56 16.84 -26.97
CA PRO A 1183 -18.23 17.97 -26.10
C PRO A 1183 -19.37 18.34 -25.13
N TRP A 1184 -20.63 18.09 -25.54
CA TRP A 1184 -21.83 18.28 -24.73
C TRP A 1184 -21.88 17.49 -23.43
N VAL A 1185 -21.31 16.28 -23.39
CA VAL A 1185 -21.32 15.42 -22.18
C VAL A 1185 -20.40 15.99 -21.11
N ILE A 1186 -19.31 16.61 -21.52
CA ILE A 1186 -18.31 17.19 -20.61
C ILE A 1186 -18.78 18.54 -20.08
N THR A 1187 -19.43 19.36 -20.92
CA THR A 1187 -20.13 20.56 -20.44
C THR A 1187 -21.26 20.21 -19.49
N TRP A 1188 -22.03 19.14 -19.76
CA TRP A 1188 -23.05 18.65 -18.83
C TRP A 1188 -22.48 18.14 -17.50
N MET A 1189 -21.34 17.44 -17.51
CA MET A 1189 -20.67 17.02 -16.28
C MET A 1189 -20.17 18.22 -15.46
N PHE A 1190 -19.59 19.23 -16.10
CA PHE A 1190 -19.20 20.47 -15.41
C PHE A 1190 -20.42 21.22 -14.88
N LEU A 1191 -21.54 21.22 -15.61
CA LEU A 1191 -22.80 21.79 -15.14
C LEU A 1191 -23.37 21.02 -13.96
N CYS A 1192 -23.35 19.68 -13.97
CA CYS A 1192 -23.78 18.84 -12.85
C CYS A 1192 -22.87 19.00 -11.62
N LEU A 1193 -21.55 19.15 -11.81
CA LEU A 1193 -20.62 19.49 -10.74
C LEU A 1193 -20.89 20.90 -10.19
N PHE A 1194 -21.27 21.84 -11.05
CA PHE A 1194 -21.67 23.19 -10.68
C PHE A 1194 -23.02 23.24 -9.95
N VAL A 1195 -23.95 22.34 -10.29
CA VAL A 1195 -25.22 22.16 -9.56
C VAL A 1195 -24.97 21.49 -8.19
N LEU A 1196 -24.06 20.52 -8.11
CA LEU A 1196 -23.61 19.92 -6.84
C LEU A 1196 -22.86 20.92 -5.94
N LEU A 1197 -22.19 21.91 -6.55
CA LEU A 1197 -21.54 23.05 -5.86
C LEU A 1197 -22.53 24.01 -5.19
N LEU A 1198 -23.77 24.08 -5.66
CA LEU A 1198 -24.83 24.93 -5.08
C LEU A 1198 -25.64 24.22 -4.00
N PHE A 1199 -25.61 22.89 -3.94
CA PHE A 1199 -26.36 22.10 -2.96
C PHE A 1199 -26.04 22.42 -1.47
N PRO A 1200 -24.78 22.69 -1.06
CA PRO A 1200 -24.48 23.07 0.32
C PRO A 1200 -24.76 24.54 0.66
N PHE A 1201 -25.28 25.33 -0.29
CA PHE A 1201 -25.81 26.68 -0.02
C PHE A 1201 -27.32 26.67 0.25
N PHE A 1202 -28.01 25.53 0.07
CA PHE A 1202 -29.45 25.36 0.28
C PHE A 1202 -29.80 24.35 1.40
N THR A 1203 -28.81 23.85 2.14
CA THR A 1203 -28.96 23.05 3.38
C THR A 1203 -27.83 23.39 4.35
#